data_AF-A0A7J2UX10-F1
#
_entry.id   AF-A0A7J2UX10-F1
#
_cell.length_a   1.000
_cell.length_b   1.000
_cell.length_c   1.000
_cell.angle_alpha   90.00
_cell.angle_beta   90.00
_cell.angle_gamma   90.00
#
_symmetry.space_group_name_H-M   'P 1'
#
loop_
_entity.id
_entity.type
_entity.pdbx_description
1 polymer ?
#
loop_
_entity_poly.entity_id
_entity_poly.type
_entity_poly.pdbx_seq_one_letter_code
_entity_poly.pdbx_strand_id
1 'polypeptide(L)'
;MLDRLGKIIEKKPWFVVFLIVLITIGFSLFIPSLVFKTNFEDFAPDTEQVQANKRIANYFGMSKQTMILYIQTEQADSTISLQALRDQNDLQKELIEMPEVNATISFITFLDPVCRMEFNKTLENCSDDQLKAAVYDLLNEPQSGEKTIFNNDDPNEQIDYYRSFLRSSGKTVDSADLKNCYILNENNTLTFSFEVYSLSDLPSPIKPPFYRVSTMEWYLEFQNSLLPPDFKMTYQIAARIEPTTPRWEIGNGLFQNLQYLLQQYKNHNLTSYKTTVYLWINPPEQEMYFPIPLHTANISFDSHTNRINISVARKELGYFGIAPQYGSFELPAKLTNFTAGVRYYQSPLLKRPGGRVVVNSSYLFNRIERLQSRPLMSHLISRILQRYDITFDNLSQISESMQGTFVLSSSFSLATIQKLWTQTDSVPDIGASTIVFPLLPQLFSDLRVNALSFISTDYAKTAAPHASICIVQLNLESNDASEVARVNNNIVNKIEELNRRYSSISIQATGEGIVATQINDVTMQANTIIGPSIFIIILCILFLAFKKPSYVLLPILVFAFSSIWLFGTMALLGITFSIITVALLPLNIGLGVEYSVNILYNYRAERKRGRTPSEAIRISITEVGIAIFLAWFTTFIAFLSFLSATLPPVRDFGVFLALGITYTFIISMTLLVALRYIIDRRMTAMTVQPKTQSFSMTKIMGRLAQILIRHQKKVFLATILLCLVMGTAVTQVKSGFSMNQFIPQDNPALKLYSQINEDFPFSSQDQEYILIEGNIATVITLQGLVGTHENLNDNQFIARRADGSTKTESIITII
;
A
#
# COMPACT_ATOMS: atom_id res chain seq x y z
N MET A 1 24.10 4.11 67.46
CA MET A 1 23.32 5.12 66.71
C MET A 1 21.83 5.11 67.12
N LEU A 2 21.15 3.96 67.09
CA LEU A 2 19.73 3.81 67.48
C LEU A 2 19.39 4.30 68.90
N ASP A 3 20.26 4.06 69.91
CA ASP A 3 20.05 4.60 71.28
C ASP A 3 20.09 6.15 71.33
N ARG A 4 20.91 6.79 70.49
CA ARG A 4 20.93 8.26 70.37
C ARG A 4 19.64 8.77 69.72
N LEU A 5 19.12 8.07 68.71
CA LEU A 5 17.85 8.39 68.06
C LEU A 5 16.69 8.33 69.07
N GLY A 6 16.63 7.28 69.90
CA GLY A 6 15.64 7.16 70.98
C GLY A 6 15.69 8.33 71.97
N LYS A 7 16.90 8.74 72.41
CA LYS A 7 17.09 9.90 73.29
C LYS A 7 16.66 11.23 72.66
N ILE A 8 16.86 11.40 71.35
CA ILE A 8 16.44 12.61 70.62
C ILE A 8 14.91 12.66 70.55
N ILE A 9 14.26 11.54 70.21
CA ILE A 9 12.80 11.44 70.12
C ILE A 9 12.17 11.69 71.49
N GLU A 10 12.78 11.20 72.57
CA GLU A 10 12.31 11.47 73.94
C GLU A 10 12.40 12.95 74.31
N LYS A 11 13.54 13.60 74.02
CA LYS A 11 13.79 15.00 74.40
C LYS A 11 13.04 16.02 73.55
N LYS A 12 12.94 15.79 72.24
CA LYS A 12 12.36 16.74 71.27
C LYS A 12 11.46 16.05 70.22
N PRO A 13 10.36 15.38 70.62
CA PRO A 13 9.52 14.63 69.69
C PRO A 13 8.84 15.53 68.64
N TRP A 14 8.39 16.73 69.03
CA TRP A 14 7.76 17.68 68.10
C TRP A 14 8.72 18.21 67.03
N PHE A 15 10.01 18.33 67.35
CA PHE A 15 11.02 18.74 66.38
C PHE A 15 11.21 17.67 65.29
N VAL A 16 11.21 16.38 65.67
CA VAL A 16 11.29 15.27 64.70
C VAL A 16 10.07 15.24 63.79
N VAL A 17 8.86 15.39 64.35
CA VAL A 17 7.62 15.46 63.56
C VAL A 17 7.66 16.65 62.60
N PHE A 18 8.04 17.84 63.09
CA PHE A 18 8.14 19.05 62.26
C PHE A 18 9.13 18.87 61.11
N LEU A 19 10.31 18.31 61.37
CA LEU A 19 11.33 18.06 60.35
C LEU A 19 10.82 17.12 59.25
N ILE A 20 10.18 16.00 59.62
CA ILE A 20 9.64 15.05 58.65
C ILE A 20 8.50 15.69 57.84
N VAL A 21 7.60 16.43 58.49
CA VAL A 21 6.53 17.15 57.79
C VAL A 21 7.08 18.18 56.82
N LEU A 22 8.11 18.94 57.20
CA LEU A 22 8.76 19.92 56.33
C LEU A 22 9.38 19.26 55.09
N ILE A 23 10.11 18.15 55.27
CA ILE A 23 10.69 17.38 54.15
C ILE A 23 9.57 16.86 53.24
N THR A 24 8.48 16.37 53.83
CA THR A 24 7.31 15.86 53.10
C THR A 24 6.64 16.94 52.27
N ILE A 25 6.50 18.15 52.81
CA ILE A 25 5.99 19.31 52.06
C ILE A 25 6.92 19.60 50.87
N GLY A 26 8.25 19.58 51.08
CA GLY A 26 9.24 19.74 50.02
C GLY A 26 9.05 18.74 48.86
N PHE A 27 8.95 17.44 49.15
CA PHE A 27 8.69 16.42 48.13
C PHE A 27 7.31 16.57 47.47
N SER A 28 6.29 16.97 48.24
CA SER A 28 4.92 17.10 47.72
C SER A 28 4.77 18.20 46.65
N LEU A 29 5.62 19.24 46.69
CA LEU A 29 5.62 20.31 45.70
C LEU A 29 6.02 19.84 44.29
N PHE A 30 6.73 18.70 44.19
CA PHE A 30 7.13 18.12 42.91
C PHE A 30 6.11 17.13 42.35
N ILE A 31 5.18 16.63 43.15
CA ILE A 31 4.18 15.65 42.69
C ILE A 31 3.35 16.15 41.47
N PRO A 32 2.93 17.43 41.38
CA PRO A 32 2.19 17.92 40.22
C PRO A 32 2.94 17.82 38.88
N SER A 33 4.27 17.71 38.89
CA SER A 33 5.08 17.55 37.66
C SER A 33 5.26 16.09 37.24
N LEU A 34 4.62 15.14 37.92
CA LEU A 34 4.71 13.72 37.58
C LEU A 34 3.90 13.42 36.32
N VAL A 35 4.59 12.95 35.27
CA VAL A 35 3.98 12.61 33.98
C VAL A 35 3.73 11.11 33.90
N PHE A 36 2.51 10.72 33.55
CA PHE A 36 2.16 9.34 33.21
C PHE A 36 2.49 9.10 31.75
N LYS A 37 3.42 8.18 31.47
CA LYS A 37 3.86 7.87 30.11
C LYS A 37 4.10 6.38 29.98
N THR A 38 3.44 5.76 29.00
CA THR A 38 3.68 4.38 28.61
C THR A 38 3.95 4.37 27.11
N ASN A 39 5.22 4.48 26.71
CA ASN A 39 5.61 4.32 25.32
C ASN A 39 6.20 2.93 25.11
N PHE A 40 5.85 2.26 24.01
CA PHE A 40 6.36 0.93 23.68
C PHE A 40 7.90 0.91 23.56
N GLU A 41 8.49 2.00 23.06
CA GLU A 41 9.95 2.17 22.97
C GLU A 41 10.67 2.14 24.33
N ASP A 42 10.00 2.53 25.42
CA ASP A 42 10.62 2.52 26.76
C ASP A 42 10.83 1.09 27.27
N PHE A 43 10.15 0.10 26.69
CA PHE A 43 10.34 -1.32 26.98
C PHE A 43 11.43 -1.97 26.12
N ALA A 44 12.07 -1.22 25.23
CA ALA A 44 13.11 -1.76 24.38
C ALA A 44 14.42 -1.96 25.18
N PRO A 45 15.09 -3.12 25.05
CA PRO A 45 16.35 -3.35 25.74
C PRO A 45 17.47 -2.48 25.15
N ASP A 46 18.47 -2.15 25.97
CA ASP A 46 19.66 -1.40 25.54
C ASP A 46 20.58 -2.26 24.65
N THR A 47 20.19 -2.45 23.39
CA THR A 47 20.90 -3.27 22.38
C THR A 47 21.21 -2.46 21.13
N GLU A 48 22.24 -2.86 20.36
CA GLU A 48 22.62 -2.15 19.11
C GLU A 48 21.45 -2.13 18.10
N GLN A 49 20.63 -3.19 18.06
CA GLN A 49 19.46 -3.28 17.20
C GLN A 49 18.43 -2.21 17.53
N VAL A 50 18.13 -2.01 18.82
CA VAL A 50 17.21 -0.96 19.28
C VAL A 50 17.82 0.43 19.03
N GLN A 51 19.12 0.60 19.22
CA GLN A 51 19.79 1.86 18.94
C GLN A 51 19.80 2.20 17.44
N ALA A 52 19.97 1.20 16.57
CA ALA A 52 19.85 1.37 15.12
C ALA A 52 18.46 1.85 14.74
N ASN A 53 17.39 1.30 15.33
CA ASN A 53 16.03 1.78 15.10
C ASN A 53 15.84 3.25 15.53
N LYS A 54 16.43 3.65 16.67
CA LYS A 54 16.46 5.07 17.08
C LYS A 54 17.25 5.95 16.10
N ARG A 55 18.36 5.46 15.53
CA ARG A 55 19.12 6.19 14.49
C ARG A 55 18.30 6.32 13.20
N ILE A 56 17.57 5.29 12.78
CA ILE A 56 16.65 5.33 11.64
C ILE A 56 15.61 6.43 11.84
N ALA A 57 14.93 6.44 12.99
CA ALA A 57 13.96 7.49 13.31
C ALA A 57 14.58 8.90 13.30
N ASN A 58 15.83 9.05 13.76
CA ASN A 58 16.52 10.34 13.74
C ASN A 58 16.95 10.79 12.34
N TYR A 59 17.43 9.87 11.49
CA TYR A 59 17.93 10.19 10.15
C TYR A 59 16.83 10.39 9.12
N PHE A 60 15.75 9.61 9.22
CA PHE A 60 14.67 9.58 8.24
C PHE A 60 13.38 10.26 8.74
N GLY A 61 13.38 10.77 9.97
CA GLY A 61 12.22 11.38 10.62
C GLY A 61 11.44 10.39 11.49
N MET A 62 10.70 10.90 12.48
CA MET A 62 9.92 10.06 13.38
C MET A 62 8.93 9.21 12.59
N SER A 63 8.83 7.94 12.97
CA SER A 63 7.81 7.03 12.45
C SER A 63 6.45 7.69 12.61
N LYS A 64 5.83 8.06 11.49
CA LYS A 64 4.46 8.59 11.50
C LYS A 64 3.60 7.53 12.16
N GLN A 65 2.90 7.86 13.26
CA GLN A 65 1.93 6.92 13.79
C GLN A 65 0.90 6.64 12.71
N THR A 66 0.60 5.36 12.54
CA THR A 66 -0.42 4.92 11.60
C THR A 66 -1.62 4.41 12.39
N MET A 67 -2.79 4.82 11.92
CA MET A 67 -4.06 4.25 12.32
C MET A 67 -4.56 3.41 11.15
N ILE A 68 -5.07 2.22 11.43
CA ILE A 68 -5.65 1.34 10.43
C ILE A 68 -7.16 1.33 10.65
N LEU A 69 -7.90 1.72 9.60
CA LEU A 69 -9.34 1.59 9.54
C LEU A 69 -9.66 0.28 8.84
N TYR A 70 -10.47 -0.54 9.50
CA TYR A 70 -11.04 -1.75 8.95
C TYR A 70 -12.47 -1.45 8.51
N ILE A 71 -12.72 -1.59 7.22
CA ILE A 71 -13.96 -1.23 6.57
C ILE A 71 -14.63 -2.53 6.12
N GLN A 72 -15.81 -2.81 6.66
CA GLN A 72 -16.61 -3.98 6.30
C GLN A 72 -17.90 -3.55 5.63
N THR A 73 -18.52 -4.47 4.91
CA THR A 73 -19.89 -4.27 4.40
C THR A 73 -20.92 -4.78 5.39
N GLU A 74 -21.98 -3.99 5.64
CA GLU A 74 -23.16 -4.44 6.41
C GLU A 74 -24.32 -4.88 5.51
N GLN A 75 -24.52 -4.19 4.38
CA GLN A 75 -25.63 -4.43 3.43
C GLN A 75 -25.18 -4.65 1.98
N ALA A 76 -23.96 -4.25 1.62
CA ALA A 76 -23.43 -4.42 0.27
C ALA A 76 -22.79 -5.81 0.11
N ASP A 77 -22.86 -6.39 -1.10
CA ASP A 77 -22.26 -7.70 -1.38
C ASP A 77 -20.72 -7.70 -1.28
N SER A 78 -20.08 -6.52 -1.35
CA SER A 78 -18.63 -6.36 -1.46
C SER A 78 -18.15 -4.93 -1.17
N THR A 79 -16.95 -4.79 -0.60
CA THR A 79 -16.30 -3.47 -0.37
C THR A 79 -15.87 -2.77 -1.66
N ILE A 80 -15.82 -3.48 -2.78
CA ILE A 80 -15.59 -2.91 -4.11
C ILE A 80 -16.90 -2.63 -4.88
N SER A 81 -18.05 -2.70 -4.20
CA SER A 81 -19.32 -2.26 -4.78
C SER A 81 -19.35 -0.74 -5.00
N LEU A 82 -20.14 -0.27 -5.97
CA LEU A 82 -20.16 1.15 -6.36
C LEU A 82 -20.46 2.09 -5.19
N GLN A 83 -21.45 1.77 -4.36
CA GLN A 83 -21.79 2.61 -3.21
C GLN A 83 -20.68 2.58 -2.16
N ALA A 84 -20.12 1.39 -1.86
CA ALA A 84 -19.03 1.26 -0.89
C ALA A 84 -17.77 2.01 -1.34
N LEU A 85 -17.46 2.04 -2.64
CA LEU A 85 -16.33 2.80 -3.18
C LEU A 85 -16.53 4.32 -3.08
N ARG A 86 -17.76 4.80 -3.29
CA ARG A 86 -18.11 6.23 -3.10
C ARG A 86 -18.02 6.61 -1.62
N ASP A 87 -18.62 5.82 -0.74
CA ASP A 87 -18.57 6.04 0.72
C ASP A 87 -17.13 6.01 1.25
N GLN A 88 -16.27 5.09 0.76
CA GLN A 88 -14.84 5.05 1.09
C GLN A 88 -14.07 6.28 0.60
N ASN A 89 -14.39 6.78 -0.59
CA ASN A 89 -13.77 7.98 -1.13
C ASN A 89 -14.15 9.24 -0.33
N ASP A 90 -15.41 9.33 0.09
CA ASP A 90 -15.89 10.45 0.91
C ASP A 90 -15.28 10.39 2.31
N LEU A 91 -15.18 9.20 2.91
CA LEU A 91 -14.43 8.97 4.14
C LEU A 91 -12.98 9.46 4.04
N GLN A 92 -12.26 9.11 2.97
CA GLN A 92 -10.86 9.56 2.79
C GLN A 92 -10.75 11.09 2.72
N LYS A 93 -11.65 11.75 2.00
CA LYS A 93 -11.67 13.22 1.89
C LYS A 93 -11.90 13.88 3.24
N GLU A 94 -12.92 13.44 3.98
CA GLU A 94 -13.24 14.01 5.30
C GLU A 94 -12.10 13.80 6.30
N LEU A 95 -11.36 12.68 6.20
CA LEU A 95 -10.18 12.45 7.02
C LEU A 95 -9.01 13.36 6.63
N ILE A 96 -8.75 13.56 5.33
CA ILE A 96 -7.66 14.44 4.85
C ILE A 96 -7.91 15.91 5.21
N GLU A 97 -9.16 16.33 5.35
CA GLU A 97 -9.51 17.69 5.80
C GLU A 97 -9.16 17.94 7.28
N MET A 98 -8.92 16.90 8.07
CA MET A 98 -8.51 17.04 9.47
C MET A 98 -7.04 17.45 9.57
N PRO A 99 -6.70 18.48 10.36
CA PRO A 99 -5.31 18.94 10.50
C PRO A 99 -4.37 17.90 11.13
N GLU A 100 -4.93 16.95 11.88
CA GLU A 100 -4.17 15.85 12.49
C GLU A 100 -3.80 14.73 11.50
N VAL A 101 -4.40 14.70 10.31
CA VAL A 101 -4.17 13.66 9.29
C VAL A 101 -3.23 14.18 8.22
N ASN A 102 -2.14 13.46 8.00
CA ASN A 102 -1.13 13.81 6.99
C ASN A 102 -1.49 13.22 5.61
N ALA A 103 -1.85 11.94 5.59
CA ALA A 103 -2.18 11.21 4.37
C ALA A 103 -3.07 10.01 4.68
N THR A 104 -3.84 9.57 3.69
CA THR A 104 -4.59 8.31 3.75
C THR A 104 -4.23 7.43 2.55
N ILE A 105 -4.13 6.12 2.78
CA ILE A 105 -3.83 5.12 1.76
C ILE A 105 -4.88 4.02 1.87
N SER A 106 -5.65 3.80 0.80
CA SER A 106 -6.61 2.69 0.70
C SER A 106 -6.70 2.20 -0.74
N PHE A 107 -7.60 1.26 -1.00
CA PHE A 107 -7.95 0.85 -2.36
C PHE A 107 -8.30 2.03 -3.28
N ILE A 108 -8.99 3.05 -2.77
CA ILE A 108 -9.37 4.27 -3.52
C ILE A 108 -8.14 5.05 -4.01
N THR A 109 -7.05 5.05 -3.23
CA THR A 109 -5.80 5.72 -3.58
C THR A 109 -5.17 5.15 -4.86
N PHE A 110 -5.40 3.87 -5.16
CA PHE A 110 -4.93 3.22 -6.39
C PHE A 110 -5.95 3.28 -7.53
N LEU A 111 -7.25 3.42 -7.20
CA LEU A 111 -8.33 3.50 -8.19
C LEU A 111 -8.49 4.90 -8.80
N ASP A 112 -8.31 5.99 -8.05
CA ASP A 112 -8.44 7.36 -8.59
C ASP A 112 -7.46 7.65 -9.75
N PRO A 113 -6.17 7.23 -9.69
CA PRO A 113 -5.26 7.35 -10.83
C PRO A 113 -5.75 6.61 -12.08
N VAL A 114 -6.38 5.43 -11.94
CA VAL A 114 -6.95 4.68 -13.07
C VAL A 114 -8.09 5.46 -13.71
N CYS A 115 -9.01 6.00 -12.89
CA CYS A 115 -10.09 6.87 -13.37
C CYS A 115 -9.57 8.09 -14.13
N ARG A 116 -8.49 8.71 -13.64
CA ARG A 116 -7.85 9.86 -14.31
C ARG A 116 -7.18 9.46 -15.62
N MET A 117 -6.46 8.34 -15.64
CA MET A 117 -5.74 7.87 -16.83
C MET A 117 -6.69 7.42 -17.93
N GLU A 118 -7.81 6.76 -17.59
CA GLU A 118 -8.74 6.24 -18.60
C GLU A 118 -9.84 7.23 -19.00
N PHE A 119 -10.38 7.98 -18.05
CA PHE A 119 -11.57 8.80 -18.29
C PHE A 119 -11.31 10.30 -18.16
N ASN A 120 -10.09 10.71 -17.81
CA ASN A 120 -9.74 12.10 -17.50
C ASN A 120 -10.69 12.73 -16.46
N LYS A 121 -11.10 11.92 -15.48
CA LYS A 121 -12.02 12.29 -14.41
C LYS A 121 -11.49 11.80 -13.07
N THR A 122 -11.84 12.52 -12.02
CA THR A 122 -11.71 12.01 -10.66
C THR A 122 -12.72 10.90 -10.41
N LEU A 123 -12.48 10.06 -9.42
CA LEU A 123 -13.40 8.97 -9.03
C LEU A 123 -14.82 9.47 -8.75
N GLU A 124 -14.96 10.66 -8.15
CA GLU A 124 -16.25 11.30 -7.88
C GLU A 124 -17.08 11.59 -9.14
N ASN A 125 -16.40 12.01 -10.21
CA ASN A 125 -17.03 12.42 -11.47
C ASN A 125 -17.23 11.25 -12.45
N CYS A 126 -16.72 10.06 -12.12
CA CYS A 126 -16.92 8.86 -12.94
C CYS A 126 -18.38 8.38 -12.85
N SER A 127 -18.95 8.03 -14.01
CA SER A 127 -20.23 7.32 -14.02
C SER A 127 -20.07 5.90 -13.46
N ASP A 128 -21.17 5.28 -13.08
CA ASP A 128 -21.16 3.94 -12.50
C ASP A 128 -20.55 2.88 -13.44
N ASP A 129 -20.76 3.02 -14.74
CA ASP A 129 -20.15 2.13 -15.74
C ASP A 129 -18.64 2.40 -15.91
N GLN A 130 -18.22 3.66 -15.82
CA GLN A 130 -16.80 4.03 -15.84
C GLN A 130 -16.07 3.50 -14.61
N LEU A 131 -16.69 3.60 -13.43
CA LEU A 131 -16.12 3.11 -12.18
C LEU A 131 -16.02 1.58 -12.18
N LYS A 132 -17.05 0.87 -12.67
CA LYS A 132 -16.99 -0.59 -12.89
C LYS A 132 -15.85 -0.99 -13.82
N ALA A 133 -15.67 -0.27 -14.93
CA ALA A 133 -14.59 -0.51 -15.87
C ALA A 133 -13.22 -0.28 -15.21
N ALA A 134 -13.04 0.83 -14.50
CA ALA A 134 -11.79 1.14 -13.79
C ALA A 134 -11.43 0.06 -12.74
N VAL A 135 -12.41 -0.43 -11.97
CA VAL A 135 -12.19 -1.51 -10.99
C VAL A 135 -11.80 -2.80 -11.70
N TYR A 136 -12.49 -3.14 -12.80
CA TYR A 136 -12.18 -4.32 -13.59
C TYR A 136 -10.77 -4.25 -14.19
N ASP A 137 -10.39 -3.12 -14.76
CA ASP A 137 -9.08 -2.93 -15.39
C ASP A 137 -7.94 -2.83 -14.38
N LEU A 138 -8.21 -2.35 -13.16
CA LEU A 138 -7.25 -2.35 -12.05
C LEU A 138 -7.02 -3.75 -11.49
N LEU A 139 -8.07 -4.53 -11.25
CA LEU A 139 -7.98 -5.80 -10.53
C LEU A 139 -7.62 -7.00 -11.40
N ASN A 140 -7.84 -6.92 -12.71
CA ASN A 140 -7.53 -8.02 -13.62
C ASN A 140 -6.12 -7.92 -14.22
N GLU A 141 -5.59 -9.07 -14.63
CA GLU A 141 -4.32 -9.10 -15.35
C GLU A 141 -4.42 -8.43 -16.73
N PRO A 142 -3.41 -7.62 -17.11
CA PRO A 142 -3.30 -7.18 -18.50
C PRO A 142 -3.22 -8.44 -19.35
N GLN A 143 -4.23 -8.64 -20.20
CA GLN A 143 -4.43 -9.90 -20.91
C GLN A 143 -3.21 -10.22 -21.78
N SER A 144 -2.47 -11.27 -21.41
CA SER A 144 -1.44 -11.88 -22.23
C SER A 144 -2.09 -13.06 -22.96
N GLY A 145 -2.35 -12.88 -24.25
CA GLY A 145 -3.00 -13.92 -25.05
C GLY A 145 -3.62 -13.40 -26.33
N GLU A 146 -3.84 -14.32 -27.26
CA GLU A 146 -4.53 -14.06 -28.51
C GLU A 146 -6.02 -13.83 -28.24
N LYS A 147 -6.55 -12.70 -28.66
CA LYS A 147 -7.97 -12.37 -28.56
C LYS A 147 -8.60 -12.35 -29.95
N THR A 148 -9.64 -13.15 -30.14
CA THR A 148 -10.53 -13.08 -31.31
C THR A 148 -11.22 -11.72 -31.33
N ILE A 149 -11.17 -11.01 -32.46
CA ILE A 149 -11.80 -9.69 -32.63
C ILE A 149 -13.30 -9.82 -32.91
N PHE A 150 -13.71 -10.88 -33.59
CA PHE A 150 -15.10 -11.16 -33.91
C PHE A 150 -15.56 -12.43 -33.21
N ASN A 151 -16.75 -12.39 -32.60
CA ASN A 151 -17.30 -13.49 -31.81
C ASN A 151 -17.67 -14.72 -32.67
N ASN A 152 -17.99 -14.48 -33.94
CA ASN A 152 -18.34 -15.52 -34.91
C ASN A 152 -17.43 -15.38 -36.13
N ASP A 153 -17.08 -16.51 -36.74
CA ASP A 153 -16.40 -16.52 -38.03
C ASP A 153 -17.34 -16.04 -39.13
N ASP A 154 -16.80 -15.25 -40.05
CA ASP A 154 -17.54 -14.73 -41.18
C ASP A 154 -17.76 -15.82 -42.23
N PRO A 155 -18.98 -16.04 -42.76
CA PRO A 155 -19.24 -17.11 -43.70
C PRO A 155 -18.62 -16.83 -45.07
N ASN A 156 -17.86 -17.79 -45.62
CA ASN A 156 -17.24 -17.66 -46.94
C ASN A 156 -18.24 -17.25 -48.02
N GLU A 157 -18.09 -16.04 -48.57
CA GLU A 157 -18.98 -15.48 -49.58
C GLU A 157 -18.47 -15.73 -51.01
N GLN A 158 -19.39 -15.84 -51.98
CA GLN A 158 -18.98 -15.90 -53.39
C GLN A 158 -18.67 -14.50 -53.91
N ILE A 159 -17.39 -14.22 -54.18
CA ILE A 159 -16.95 -12.92 -54.72
C ILE A 159 -17.61 -12.60 -56.06
N ASP A 160 -18.28 -11.44 -56.11
CA ASP A 160 -19.01 -10.94 -57.27
C ASP A 160 -18.11 -10.15 -58.25
N TYR A 161 -17.16 -10.84 -58.90
CA TYR A 161 -16.31 -10.23 -59.93
C TYR A 161 -16.88 -10.43 -61.34
N TYR A 162 -17.12 -9.34 -62.06
CA TYR A 162 -17.53 -9.40 -63.47
C TYR A 162 -16.43 -10.05 -64.34
N ARG A 163 -16.73 -11.26 -64.85
CA ARG A 163 -15.92 -11.98 -65.84
C ARG A 163 -15.63 -11.11 -67.08
N SER A 164 -14.36 -10.97 -67.42
CA SER A 164 -13.94 -10.37 -68.69
C SER A 164 -14.05 -11.39 -69.83
N PHE A 165 -14.69 -11.00 -70.94
CA PHE A 165 -15.01 -11.84 -72.11
C PHE A 165 -13.80 -12.48 -72.85
N LEU A 166 -12.55 -12.22 -72.45
CA LEU A 166 -11.35 -12.57 -73.25
C LEU A 166 -10.35 -13.55 -72.60
N ARG A 167 -10.62 -14.11 -71.41
CA ARG A 167 -9.79 -15.21 -70.84
C ARG A 167 -10.53 -15.91 -69.69
N SER A 168 -10.65 -17.25 -69.75
CA SER A 168 -11.47 -18.05 -68.82
C SER A 168 -10.70 -18.66 -67.64
N SER A 169 -9.45 -18.30 -67.38
CA SER A 169 -8.60 -18.97 -66.38
C SER A 169 -8.29 -18.14 -65.12
N GLY A 170 -9.26 -17.40 -64.59
CA GLY A 170 -9.13 -16.77 -63.27
C GLY A 170 -9.99 -17.54 -62.26
N LYS A 171 -9.36 -18.22 -61.30
CA LYS A 171 -10.06 -18.77 -60.13
C LYS A 171 -10.69 -17.62 -59.32
N THR A 172 -11.92 -17.80 -58.81
CA THR A 172 -12.55 -16.91 -57.82
C THR A 172 -11.79 -17.01 -56.50
N VAL A 173 -11.77 -15.93 -55.73
CA VAL A 173 -10.83 -15.71 -54.61
C VAL A 173 -11.50 -15.94 -53.25
N ASP A 174 -12.27 -17.00 -53.14
CA ASP A 174 -12.77 -17.51 -51.85
C ASP A 174 -11.61 -17.73 -50.85
N SER A 175 -10.38 -17.89 -51.35
CA SER A 175 -9.17 -18.16 -50.57
C SER A 175 -8.64 -16.95 -49.78
N ALA A 176 -8.86 -15.70 -50.25
CA ALA A 176 -8.35 -14.49 -49.61
C ALA A 176 -9.38 -13.76 -48.74
N ASP A 177 -10.58 -14.33 -48.66
CA ASP A 177 -11.71 -13.88 -47.85
C ASP A 177 -11.35 -14.00 -46.36
N LEU A 178 -11.75 -13.02 -45.55
CA LEU A 178 -11.41 -12.99 -44.13
C LEU A 178 -12.37 -13.87 -43.35
N LYS A 179 -11.82 -14.85 -42.65
CA LYS A 179 -12.61 -15.69 -41.75
C LYS A 179 -12.76 -15.04 -40.38
N ASN A 180 -11.65 -14.60 -39.79
CA ASN A 180 -11.62 -13.90 -38.51
C ASN A 180 -10.32 -13.11 -38.35
N CYS A 181 -10.26 -12.25 -37.33
CA CYS A 181 -9.05 -11.51 -36.98
C CYS A 181 -8.71 -11.71 -35.51
N TYR A 182 -7.43 -11.66 -35.18
CA TYR A 182 -6.92 -11.82 -33.84
C TYR A 182 -5.93 -10.72 -33.50
N ILE A 183 -5.93 -10.31 -32.23
CA ILE A 183 -4.92 -9.40 -31.68
C ILE A 183 -4.19 -10.11 -30.57
N LEU A 184 -2.87 -10.04 -30.62
CA LEU A 184 -1.96 -10.63 -29.66
C LEU A 184 -0.98 -9.57 -29.18
N ASN A 185 -0.87 -9.41 -27.87
CA ASN A 185 0.09 -8.52 -27.24
C ASN A 185 1.18 -9.34 -26.55
N GLU A 186 2.40 -9.31 -27.08
CA GLU A 186 3.55 -10.08 -26.58
C GLU A 186 4.80 -9.20 -26.49
N ASN A 187 5.47 -9.16 -25.34
CA ASN A 187 6.83 -8.61 -25.18
C ASN A 187 7.09 -7.28 -25.92
N ASN A 188 6.20 -6.31 -25.73
CA ASN A 188 6.25 -4.97 -26.34
C ASN A 188 5.99 -4.93 -27.87
N THR A 189 5.48 -6.01 -28.43
CA THR A 189 5.01 -6.13 -29.81
C THR A 189 3.52 -6.41 -29.85
N LEU A 190 2.82 -5.72 -30.74
CA LEU A 190 1.41 -5.94 -31.01
C LEU A 190 1.32 -6.66 -32.36
N THR A 191 0.78 -7.88 -32.33
CA THR A 191 0.58 -8.72 -33.51
C THR A 191 -0.89 -8.72 -33.89
N PHE A 192 -1.18 -8.33 -35.13
CA PHE A 192 -2.49 -8.40 -35.74
C PHE A 192 -2.51 -9.55 -36.74
N SER A 193 -3.32 -10.56 -36.48
CA SER A 193 -3.39 -11.79 -37.28
C SER A 193 -4.71 -11.83 -38.04
N PHE A 194 -4.64 -11.97 -39.36
CA PHE A 194 -5.79 -12.14 -40.24
C PHE A 194 -5.89 -13.61 -40.63
N GLU A 195 -6.94 -14.31 -40.20
CA GLU A 195 -7.21 -15.68 -40.65
C GLU A 195 -8.05 -15.60 -41.93
N VAL A 196 -7.53 -16.19 -43.00
CA VAL A 196 -8.22 -16.29 -44.29
C VAL A 196 -8.57 -17.75 -44.58
N TYR A 197 -9.48 -17.99 -45.52
CA TYR A 197 -9.93 -19.34 -45.84
C TYR A 197 -8.84 -20.24 -46.47
N SER A 198 -7.94 -19.71 -47.30
CA SER A 198 -6.83 -20.47 -47.88
C SER A 198 -5.68 -19.57 -48.38
N LEU A 199 -4.49 -19.70 -47.78
CA LEU A 199 -3.26 -19.08 -48.32
C LEU A 199 -2.55 -19.96 -49.35
N SER A 200 -3.01 -21.19 -49.58
CA SER A 200 -2.36 -22.15 -50.50
C SER A 200 -2.39 -21.72 -51.97
N ASP A 201 -3.31 -20.83 -52.33
CA ASP A 201 -3.46 -20.28 -53.68
C ASP A 201 -2.52 -19.09 -53.97
N LEU A 202 -1.76 -18.59 -52.98
CA LEU A 202 -0.78 -17.52 -53.19
C LEU A 202 0.54 -18.09 -53.77
N PRO A 203 0.99 -17.61 -54.94
CA PRO A 203 2.25 -18.06 -55.54
C PRO A 203 3.47 -17.60 -54.71
N SER A 204 4.54 -18.39 -54.70
CA SER A 204 5.85 -17.99 -54.16
C SER A 204 6.80 -17.62 -55.32
N PRO A 205 7.33 -16.37 -55.41
CA PRO A 205 7.20 -15.25 -54.47
C PRO A 205 5.81 -14.60 -54.50
N ILE A 206 5.39 -14.03 -53.36
CA ILE A 206 4.04 -13.49 -53.09
C ILE A 206 3.65 -12.43 -54.12
N LYS A 207 2.53 -12.66 -54.83
CA LYS A 207 1.92 -11.72 -55.79
C LYS A 207 0.41 -11.68 -55.56
N PRO A 208 -0.26 -10.57 -55.92
CA PRO A 208 -1.72 -10.56 -55.95
C PRO A 208 -2.23 -11.73 -56.80
N PRO A 209 -3.26 -12.46 -56.35
CA PRO A 209 -3.79 -13.62 -57.08
C PRO A 209 -4.37 -13.24 -58.46
N PHE A 210 -4.59 -11.94 -58.72
CA PHE A 210 -5.13 -11.42 -59.96
C PHE A 210 -4.06 -10.73 -60.84
N TYR A 211 -3.97 -11.13 -62.12
CA TYR A 211 -3.06 -10.50 -63.10
C TYR A 211 -3.35 -8.99 -63.35
N ARG A 212 -4.58 -8.53 -63.09
CA ARG A 212 -5.00 -7.13 -63.30
C ARG A 212 -4.94 -6.26 -62.04
N VAL A 213 -4.67 -6.85 -60.87
CA VAL A 213 -4.53 -6.12 -59.62
C VAL A 213 -3.08 -5.72 -59.45
N SER A 214 -2.85 -4.43 -59.22
CA SER A 214 -1.51 -3.94 -58.92
C SER A 214 -1.20 -4.03 -57.44
N THR A 215 -2.19 -3.78 -56.58
CA THR A 215 -2.00 -3.73 -55.12
C THR A 215 -3.19 -4.38 -54.42
N MET A 216 -2.93 -5.19 -53.41
CA MET A 216 -3.93 -5.83 -52.56
C MET A 216 -3.58 -5.57 -51.09
N GLU A 217 -4.60 -5.38 -50.25
CA GLU A 217 -4.42 -5.00 -48.85
C GLU A 217 -5.48 -5.67 -47.97
N TRP A 218 -5.03 -6.36 -46.91
CA TRP A 218 -5.85 -6.78 -45.79
C TRP A 218 -5.71 -5.73 -44.70
N TYR A 219 -6.81 -5.26 -44.15
CA TYR A 219 -6.79 -4.20 -43.15
C TYR A 219 -7.67 -4.53 -41.95
N LEU A 220 -7.26 -3.99 -40.80
CA LEU A 220 -8.05 -3.93 -39.58
C LEU A 220 -8.12 -2.47 -39.14
N GLU A 221 -9.33 -1.94 -39.13
CA GLU A 221 -9.67 -0.63 -38.61
C GLU A 221 -10.12 -0.71 -37.15
N PHE A 222 -9.72 0.26 -36.35
CA PHE A 222 -10.03 0.39 -34.93
C PHE A 222 -9.90 1.84 -34.45
N GLN A 223 -10.47 2.13 -33.28
CA GLN A 223 -10.42 3.43 -32.64
C GLN A 223 -9.85 3.31 -31.22
N ASN A 224 -9.04 4.29 -30.81
CA ASN A 224 -8.63 4.43 -29.42
C ASN A 224 -9.68 5.24 -28.65
N SER A 225 -10.47 4.56 -27.80
CA SER A 225 -11.59 5.19 -27.09
C SER A 225 -11.18 6.11 -25.94
N LEU A 226 -9.91 6.05 -25.50
CA LEU A 226 -9.39 6.88 -24.41
C LEU A 226 -8.96 8.29 -24.87
N LEU A 227 -8.89 8.54 -26.18
CA LEU A 227 -8.57 9.87 -26.70
C LEU A 227 -9.73 10.85 -26.47
N PRO A 228 -9.44 12.13 -26.15
CA PRO A 228 -10.46 13.17 -26.08
C PRO A 228 -11.27 13.24 -27.39
N PRO A 229 -12.54 13.68 -27.36
CA PRO A 229 -13.40 13.75 -28.54
C PRO A 229 -12.74 14.44 -29.75
N ASP A 230 -12.04 15.54 -29.49
CA ASP A 230 -11.35 16.36 -30.49
C ASP A 230 -10.15 15.65 -31.16
N PHE A 231 -9.68 14.54 -30.58
CA PHE A 231 -8.53 13.75 -31.04
C PHE A 231 -8.91 12.31 -31.39
N LYS A 232 -10.20 11.98 -31.48
CA LYS A 232 -10.65 10.64 -31.87
C LYS A 232 -10.29 10.34 -33.33
N MET A 233 -9.10 9.77 -33.50
CA MET A 233 -8.60 9.27 -34.77
C MET A 233 -9.11 7.86 -35.02
N THR A 234 -9.40 7.56 -36.29
CA THR A 234 -9.65 6.17 -36.73
C THR A 234 -8.37 5.64 -37.35
N TYR A 235 -7.91 4.49 -36.87
CA TYR A 235 -6.67 3.85 -37.31
C TYR A 235 -7.01 2.62 -38.13
N GLN A 236 -6.29 2.39 -39.21
CA GLN A 236 -6.44 1.21 -40.06
C GLN A 236 -5.04 0.62 -40.32
N ILE A 237 -4.70 -0.45 -39.62
CA ILE A 237 -3.44 -1.17 -39.87
C ILE A 237 -3.64 -2.15 -41.02
N ALA A 238 -2.70 -2.19 -41.94
CA ALA A 238 -2.91 -2.92 -43.18
C ALA A 238 -1.66 -3.59 -43.75
N ALA A 239 -1.78 -4.89 -44.07
CA ALA A 239 -0.78 -5.66 -44.79
C ALA A 239 -0.99 -5.49 -46.29
N ARG A 240 -0.03 -4.84 -46.96
CA ARG A 240 -0.12 -4.52 -48.38
C ARG A 240 0.87 -5.31 -49.21
N ILE A 241 0.39 -5.93 -50.27
CA ILE A 241 1.21 -6.46 -51.37
C ILE A 241 1.21 -5.42 -52.49
N GLU A 242 2.38 -4.88 -52.81
CA GLU A 242 2.53 -3.87 -53.88
C GLU A 242 3.76 -4.14 -54.77
N PRO A 243 3.79 -3.60 -56.00
CA PRO A 243 4.94 -3.78 -56.88
C PRO A 243 6.18 -3.10 -56.28
N THR A 244 7.36 -3.72 -56.40
CA THR A 244 8.61 -3.14 -55.89
C THR A 244 8.96 -1.81 -56.54
N THR A 245 8.55 -1.63 -57.81
CA THR A 245 8.72 -0.38 -58.55
C THR A 245 7.35 0.19 -58.91
N PRO A 246 7.12 1.50 -58.70
CA PRO A 246 5.84 2.10 -59.03
C PRO A 246 5.57 1.96 -60.53
N ARG A 247 4.40 1.42 -60.89
CA ARG A 247 4.01 1.31 -62.31
C ARG A 247 3.71 2.66 -62.94
N TRP A 248 3.44 3.68 -62.12
CA TRP A 248 3.14 5.03 -62.55
C TRP A 248 3.40 5.99 -61.39
N GLU A 249 4.21 7.02 -61.62
CA GLU A 249 4.52 8.06 -60.63
C GLU A 249 3.74 9.33 -60.96
N ILE A 250 2.89 9.76 -60.04
CA ILE A 250 2.03 10.93 -60.23
C ILE A 250 2.93 12.18 -60.22
N GLY A 251 2.82 13.03 -61.24
CA GLY A 251 3.64 14.23 -61.41
C GLY A 251 4.76 14.09 -62.46
N ASN A 252 5.24 12.88 -62.74
CA ASN A 252 6.32 12.63 -63.70
C ASN A 252 5.88 12.64 -65.17
N GLY A 253 4.77 13.29 -65.53
CA GLY A 253 4.29 13.38 -66.93
C GLY A 253 4.01 12.03 -67.62
N LEU A 254 3.39 12.05 -68.80
CA LEU A 254 3.01 10.80 -69.48
C LEU A 254 4.21 10.07 -70.12
N PHE A 255 5.09 10.81 -70.79
CA PHE A 255 6.18 10.24 -71.59
C PHE A 255 7.30 9.67 -70.70
N GLN A 256 7.64 10.36 -69.61
CA GLN A 256 8.61 9.93 -68.61
C GLN A 256 8.12 8.69 -67.85
N ASN A 257 6.83 8.63 -67.46
CA ASN A 257 6.23 7.42 -66.91
C ASN A 257 6.24 6.24 -67.89
N LEU A 258 5.93 6.46 -69.18
CA LEU A 258 6.01 5.41 -70.21
C LEU A 258 7.45 4.94 -70.46
N GLN A 259 8.42 5.86 -70.49
CA GLN A 259 9.83 5.52 -70.62
C GLN A 259 10.33 4.72 -69.42
N TYR A 260 9.93 5.11 -68.21
CA TYR A 260 10.21 4.38 -66.98
C TYR A 260 9.59 2.97 -67.01
N LEU A 261 8.31 2.84 -67.38
CA LEU A 261 7.63 1.56 -67.55
C LEU A 261 8.33 0.65 -68.57
N LEU A 262 8.72 1.18 -69.72
CA LEU A 262 9.45 0.43 -70.76
C LEU A 262 10.85 0.00 -70.27
N GLN A 263 11.52 0.84 -69.48
CA GLN A 263 12.80 0.53 -68.87
C GLN A 263 12.66 -0.58 -67.81
N GLN A 264 11.64 -0.53 -66.96
CA GLN A 264 11.36 -1.59 -65.98
C GLN A 264 10.88 -2.89 -66.64
N TYR A 265 10.13 -2.81 -67.75
CA TYR A 265 9.76 -3.96 -68.57
C TYR A 265 10.99 -4.66 -69.14
N LYS A 266 11.93 -3.89 -69.70
CA LYS A 266 13.20 -4.41 -70.22
C LYS A 266 14.05 -5.07 -69.12
N ASN A 267 14.00 -4.53 -67.91
CA ASN A 267 14.74 -5.03 -66.75
C ASN A 267 14.05 -6.18 -65.99
N HIS A 268 12.90 -6.69 -66.45
CA HIS A 268 12.11 -7.74 -65.78
C HIS A 268 11.62 -7.40 -64.35
N ASN A 269 11.66 -6.12 -63.97
CA ASN A 269 11.31 -5.64 -62.62
C ASN A 269 9.81 -5.34 -62.43
N LEU A 270 8.97 -5.57 -63.45
CA LEU A 270 7.52 -5.33 -63.36
C LEU A 270 6.74 -6.44 -62.64
N THR A 271 7.40 -7.59 -62.44
CA THR A 271 6.81 -8.79 -61.82
C THR A 271 7.27 -9.03 -60.39
N SER A 272 8.14 -8.17 -59.84
CA SER A 272 8.58 -8.23 -58.45
C SER A 272 7.62 -7.43 -57.56
N TYR A 273 7.24 -8.05 -56.45
CA TYR A 273 6.34 -7.48 -55.45
C TYR A 273 7.07 -7.44 -54.11
N LYS A 274 6.72 -6.46 -53.29
CA LYS A 274 7.13 -6.36 -51.90
C LYS A 274 5.89 -6.32 -51.02
N THR A 275 6.06 -6.76 -49.80
CA THR A 275 5.06 -6.66 -48.74
C THR A 275 5.43 -5.48 -47.84
N THR A 276 4.47 -4.62 -47.53
CA THR A 276 4.70 -3.43 -46.71
C THR A 276 3.51 -3.24 -45.79
N VAL A 277 3.77 -2.80 -44.56
CA VAL A 277 2.70 -2.48 -43.60
C VAL A 277 2.48 -0.98 -43.60
N TYR A 278 1.22 -0.59 -43.70
CA TYR A 278 0.80 0.80 -43.56
C TYR A 278 -0.14 0.95 -42.36
N LEU A 279 0.09 2.00 -41.57
CA LEU A 279 -0.89 2.52 -40.64
C LEU A 279 -1.60 3.69 -41.33
N TRP A 280 -2.87 3.48 -41.67
CA TRP A 280 -3.75 4.50 -42.20
C TRP A 280 -4.38 5.26 -41.03
N ILE A 281 -4.16 6.57 -40.94
CA ILE A 281 -4.72 7.40 -39.88
C ILE A 281 -5.76 8.33 -40.50
N ASN A 282 -6.98 8.33 -39.98
CA ASN A 282 -8.03 9.28 -40.32
C ASN A 282 -8.23 10.27 -39.16
N PRO A 283 -7.76 11.52 -39.30
CA PRO A 283 -8.02 12.57 -38.33
C PRO A 283 -9.52 12.87 -38.22
N PRO A 284 -9.98 13.34 -37.05
CA PRO A 284 -11.36 13.81 -36.92
C PRO A 284 -11.65 14.94 -37.93
N GLU A 285 -12.89 14.98 -38.43
CA GLU A 285 -13.38 15.97 -39.39
C GLU A 285 -12.72 15.98 -40.77
N GLN A 286 -11.93 14.95 -41.11
CA GLN A 286 -11.37 14.78 -42.45
C GLN A 286 -12.02 13.59 -43.17
N GLU A 287 -12.24 13.73 -44.49
CA GLU A 287 -12.80 12.66 -45.33
C GLU A 287 -11.71 11.69 -45.84
N MET A 288 -10.47 11.78 -45.35
CA MET A 288 -9.34 11.06 -45.96
C MET A 288 -8.37 10.45 -44.94
N TYR A 289 -7.92 9.23 -45.25
CA TYR A 289 -6.91 8.52 -44.47
C TYR A 289 -5.51 8.81 -45.01
N PHE A 290 -4.54 8.98 -44.11
CA PHE A 290 -3.12 9.16 -44.44
C PHE A 290 -2.37 7.85 -44.23
N PRO A 291 -1.71 7.29 -45.26
CA PRO A 291 -0.88 6.12 -45.10
C PRO A 291 0.48 6.48 -44.53
N ILE A 292 0.86 5.82 -43.44
CA ILE A 292 2.19 5.93 -42.84
C ILE A 292 2.85 4.55 -42.89
N PRO A 293 3.99 4.39 -43.58
CA PRO A 293 4.71 3.12 -43.59
C PRO A 293 5.29 2.85 -42.19
N LEU A 294 5.08 1.65 -41.67
CA LEU A 294 5.66 1.22 -40.40
C LEU A 294 7.01 0.55 -40.64
N HIS A 295 8.05 1.03 -39.98
CA HIS A 295 9.43 0.59 -40.16
C HIS A 295 9.79 -0.63 -39.30
N THR A 296 9.17 -0.78 -38.12
CA THR A 296 9.40 -1.91 -37.22
C THR A 296 8.47 -3.10 -37.52
N ALA A 297 7.55 -2.92 -38.45
CA ALA A 297 6.54 -3.91 -38.76
C ALA A 297 7.09 -5.07 -39.61
N ASN A 298 6.85 -6.30 -39.18
CA ASN A 298 7.15 -7.52 -39.93
C ASN A 298 5.85 -8.20 -40.36
N ILE A 299 5.83 -8.75 -41.57
CA ILE A 299 4.69 -9.51 -42.09
C ILE A 299 5.11 -10.96 -42.32
N SER A 300 4.36 -11.91 -41.78
CA SER A 300 4.50 -13.32 -42.11
C SER A 300 3.20 -13.88 -42.69
N PHE A 301 3.34 -14.78 -43.65
CA PHE A 301 2.24 -15.50 -44.28
C PHE A 301 2.43 -16.98 -43.96
N ASP A 302 1.56 -17.53 -43.10
CA ASP A 302 1.64 -18.93 -42.69
C ASP A 302 0.58 -19.76 -43.41
N SER A 303 1.02 -20.54 -44.40
CA SER A 303 0.16 -21.43 -45.19
C SER A 303 -0.39 -22.63 -44.42
N HIS A 304 0.16 -22.97 -43.25
CA HIS A 304 -0.35 -24.07 -42.43
C HIS A 304 -1.55 -23.65 -41.59
N THR A 305 -1.52 -22.43 -41.06
CA THR A 305 -2.60 -21.86 -40.24
C THR A 305 -3.54 -20.95 -41.04
N ASN A 306 -3.23 -20.68 -42.31
CA ASN A 306 -3.90 -19.69 -43.16
C ASN A 306 -3.97 -18.30 -42.52
N ARG A 307 -2.92 -17.91 -41.78
CA ARG A 307 -2.86 -16.62 -41.08
C ARG A 307 -1.83 -15.68 -41.71
N ILE A 308 -2.22 -14.41 -41.82
CA ILE A 308 -1.34 -13.30 -42.18
C ILE A 308 -1.08 -12.50 -40.91
N ASN A 309 0.15 -12.52 -40.40
CA ASN A 309 0.47 -11.87 -39.14
C ASN A 309 1.27 -10.59 -39.41
N ILE A 310 0.81 -9.48 -38.83
CA ILE A 310 1.50 -8.20 -38.80
C ILE A 310 1.99 -7.96 -37.38
N SER A 311 3.30 -8.08 -37.15
CA SER A 311 3.90 -7.80 -35.84
C SER A 311 4.56 -6.42 -35.87
N VAL A 312 4.13 -5.51 -34.99
CA VAL A 312 4.66 -4.14 -34.89
C VAL A 312 5.14 -3.86 -33.47
N ALA A 313 6.25 -3.12 -33.32
CA ALA A 313 6.66 -2.67 -32.00
C ALA A 313 5.66 -1.62 -31.45
N ARG A 314 5.20 -1.79 -30.20
CA ARG A 314 4.27 -0.84 -29.55
C ARG A 314 4.81 0.57 -29.52
N LYS A 315 6.13 0.73 -29.31
CA LYS A 315 6.81 2.02 -29.34
C LYS A 315 6.57 2.80 -30.64
N GLU A 316 6.51 2.12 -31.79
CA GLU A 316 6.23 2.78 -33.07
C GLU A 316 4.75 3.19 -33.19
N LEU A 317 3.82 2.33 -32.75
CA LEU A 317 2.39 2.66 -32.68
C LEU A 317 2.12 3.83 -31.73
N GLY A 318 2.89 3.92 -30.64
CA GLY A 318 2.84 5.01 -29.67
C GLY A 318 3.15 6.39 -30.26
N TYR A 319 4.01 6.47 -31.28
CA TYR A 319 4.28 7.74 -31.98
C TYR A 319 3.04 8.30 -32.69
N PHE A 320 2.06 7.45 -32.98
CA PHE A 320 0.83 7.81 -33.68
C PHE A 320 -0.39 7.90 -32.75
N GLY A 321 -0.19 7.84 -31.42
CA GLY A 321 -1.26 8.00 -30.42
C GLY A 321 -1.95 6.69 -30.00
N ILE A 322 -1.42 5.54 -30.40
CA ILE A 322 -1.86 4.22 -29.92
C ILE A 322 -0.93 3.81 -28.77
N ALA A 323 -1.36 4.07 -27.53
CA ALA A 323 -0.56 3.89 -26.30
C ALA A 323 0.79 4.66 -26.36
N PRO A 324 0.76 6.01 -26.36
CA PRO A 324 1.96 6.82 -26.51
C PRO A 324 2.96 6.61 -25.36
N GLN A 325 4.24 6.50 -25.71
CA GLN A 325 5.34 6.27 -24.77
C GLN A 325 6.18 7.53 -24.58
N TYR A 326 6.35 7.96 -23.33
CA TYR A 326 7.17 9.11 -22.91
C TYR A 326 8.30 8.63 -21.98
N GLY A 327 9.49 8.44 -22.54
CA GLY A 327 10.62 7.87 -21.79
C GLY A 327 10.32 6.42 -21.38
N SER A 328 10.31 6.15 -20.07
CA SER A 328 9.92 4.85 -19.49
C SER A 328 8.42 4.69 -19.27
N PHE A 329 7.62 5.75 -19.39
CA PHE A 329 6.18 5.72 -19.15
C PHE A 329 5.39 5.46 -20.43
N GLU A 330 4.32 4.68 -20.35
CA GLU A 330 3.38 4.42 -21.43
C GLU A 330 1.97 4.78 -20.96
N LEU A 331 1.21 5.52 -21.78
CA LEU A 331 -0.19 5.80 -21.48
C LEU A 331 -1.08 4.63 -21.92
N PRO A 332 -2.17 4.33 -21.20
CA PRO A 332 -3.10 3.28 -21.61
C PRO A 332 -3.79 3.64 -22.93
N ALA A 333 -4.21 2.62 -23.67
CA ALA A 333 -5.11 2.76 -24.82
C ALA A 333 -6.20 1.69 -24.76
N LYS A 334 -7.41 2.01 -25.23
CA LYS A 334 -8.49 1.01 -25.39
C LYS A 334 -8.90 0.98 -26.84
N LEU A 335 -8.56 -0.12 -27.51
CA LEU A 335 -8.90 -0.32 -28.91
C LEU A 335 -10.33 -0.87 -28.99
N THR A 336 -11.17 -0.21 -29.77
CA THR A 336 -12.62 -0.47 -29.90
C THR A 336 -13.07 -0.25 -31.34
N ASN A 337 -14.33 -0.62 -31.63
CA ASN A 337 -14.94 -0.45 -32.95
C ASN A 337 -14.12 -1.10 -34.07
N PHE A 338 -13.79 -2.38 -33.89
CA PHE A 338 -13.02 -3.09 -34.89
C PHE A 338 -13.87 -3.41 -36.13
N THR A 339 -13.31 -3.12 -37.31
CA THR A 339 -13.80 -3.60 -38.60
C THR A 339 -12.61 -4.11 -39.40
N ALA A 340 -12.75 -5.23 -40.09
CA ALA A 340 -11.71 -5.79 -40.93
C ALA A 340 -12.21 -5.87 -42.37
N GLY A 341 -11.30 -5.91 -43.33
CA GLY A 341 -11.70 -6.07 -44.71
C GLY A 341 -10.54 -6.28 -45.64
N VAL A 342 -10.89 -6.64 -46.87
CA VAL A 342 -9.95 -6.84 -47.96
C VAL A 342 -10.28 -5.85 -49.06
N ARG A 343 -9.27 -5.16 -49.56
CA ARG A 343 -9.41 -4.21 -50.67
C ARG A 343 -8.29 -4.35 -51.67
N TYR A 344 -8.57 -4.00 -52.91
CA TYR A 344 -7.57 -3.96 -53.97
C TYR A 344 -7.65 -2.67 -54.79
N TYR A 345 -6.50 -2.31 -55.37
CA TYR A 345 -6.39 -1.22 -56.31
C TYR A 345 -6.15 -1.75 -57.72
N GLN A 346 -6.97 -1.27 -58.66
CA GLN A 346 -6.85 -1.54 -60.09
C GLN A 346 -6.58 -0.24 -60.84
N SER A 347 -5.49 -0.21 -61.62
CA SER A 347 -5.13 0.98 -62.40
C SER A 347 -6.27 1.40 -63.35
N PRO A 348 -6.67 2.69 -63.36
CA PRO A 348 -7.76 3.19 -64.20
C PRO A 348 -7.51 3.03 -65.71
N LEU A 349 -6.26 2.81 -66.14
CA LEU A 349 -5.89 2.58 -67.54
C LEU A 349 -6.52 1.32 -68.17
N LEU A 350 -7.11 0.42 -67.37
CA LEU A 350 -7.56 -0.91 -67.82
C LEU A 350 -9.02 -1.25 -67.51
N LYS A 351 -9.84 -0.30 -66.99
CA LYS A 351 -11.26 -0.59 -66.66
C LYS A 351 -12.26 -0.37 -67.82
N ARG A 352 -11.87 0.15 -69.00
CA ARG A 352 -12.78 0.27 -70.18
C ARG A 352 -12.06 0.17 -71.54
N PRO A 353 -12.70 -0.36 -72.60
CA PRO A 353 -12.22 -0.24 -73.98
C PRO A 353 -12.59 1.16 -74.49
N GLY A 354 -11.61 2.05 -74.51
CA GLY A 354 -11.80 3.47 -74.85
C GLY A 354 -10.98 4.35 -73.93
N GLY A 355 -9.66 4.19 -73.99
CA GLY A 355 -8.72 4.89 -73.12
C GLY A 355 -8.79 6.40 -73.34
N ARG A 356 -8.92 7.16 -72.25
CA ARG A 356 -8.54 8.57 -72.23
C ARG A 356 -7.12 8.68 -71.70
N VAL A 357 -6.25 9.16 -72.57
CA VAL A 357 -4.86 9.50 -72.29
C VAL A 357 -4.84 10.98 -71.91
N VAL A 358 -4.43 11.32 -70.68
CA VAL A 358 -4.13 12.70 -70.30
C VAL A 358 -2.69 12.98 -70.70
N VAL A 359 -2.52 13.62 -71.85
CA VAL A 359 -1.21 14.15 -72.28
C VAL A 359 -1.15 15.60 -71.83
N ASN A 360 -0.04 16.01 -71.21
CA ASN A 360 0.24 17.42 -70.96
C ASN A 360 0.29 18.15 -72.31
N SER A 361 -0.76 18.89 -72.64
CA SER A 361 -0.95 19.56 -73.94
C SER A 361 0.20 20.51 -74.26
N SER A 362 0.82 21.11 -73.25
CA SER A 362 1.96 22.01 -73.41
C SER A 362 3.19 21.37 -74.08
N TYR A 363 3.40 20.05 -73.94
CA TYR A 363 4.52 19.34 -74.58
C TYR A 363 4.25 19.06 -76.07
N LEU A 364 3.01 18.71 -76.41
CA LEU A 364 2.58 18.46 -77.79
C LEU A 364 2.55 19.75 -78.61
N PHE A 365 2.02 20.83 -78.03
CA PHE A 365 1.97 22.14 -78.69
C PHE A 365 3.36 22.74 -78.92
N ASN A 366 4.27 22.69 -77.93
CA ASN A 366 5.66 23.15 -78.11
C ASN A 366 6.44 22.39 -79.20
N ARG A 367 6.13 21.10 -79.41
CA ARG A 367 6.74 20.31 -80.50
C ARG A 367 6.16 20.66 -81.86
N ILE A 368 4.86 20.94 -81.93
CA ILE A 368 4.17 21.35 -83.18
C ILE A 368 4.66 22.74 -83.61
N GLU A 369 4.84 23.68 -82.67
CA GLU A 369 5.48 24.99 -82.92
C GLU A 369 6.94 24.84 -83.40
N ARG A 370 7.73 23.93 -82.80
CA ARG A 370 9.09 23.63 -83.29
C ARG A 370 9.13 22.92 -84.64
N LEU A 371 8.05 22.25 -85.03
CA LEU A 371 7.92 21.62 -86.34
C LEU A 371 7.45 22.61 -87.41
N GLN A 372 6.78 23.71 -87.01
CA GLN A 372 6.42 24.84 -87.88
C GLN A 372 7.64 25.62 -88.37
N SER A 373 8.72 25.71 -87.57
CA SER A 373 9.95 26.41 -87.95
C SER A 373 10.83 25.64 -88.96
N ARG A 374 10.40 24.46 -89.43
CA ARG A 374 11.09 23.68 -90.46
C ARG A 374 10.34 23.73 -91.80
N PRO A 375 10.96 24.22 -92.89
CA PRO A 375 10.26 24.57 -94.14
C PRO A 375 9.65 23.37 -94.89
N LEU A 376 10.16 22.15 -94.71
CA LEU A 376 9.63 20.95 -95.36
C LEU A 376 8.44 20.32 -94.63
N MET A 377 8.37 20.46 -93.30
CA MET A 377 7.33 19.82 -92.49
C MET A 377 6.05 20.67 -92.40
N SER A 378 6.14 21.99 -92.58
CA SER A 378 4.98 22.88 -92.59
C SER A 378 4.00 22.55 -93.72
N HIS A 379 4.51 22.20 -94.91
CA HIS A 379 3.68 21.83 -96.08
C HIS A 379 2.98 20.47 -95.94
N LEU A 380 3.60 19.53 -95.24
CA LEU A 380 3.03 18.20 -94.99
C LEU A 380 1.90 18.28 -93.95
N ILE A 381 2.13 19.05 -92.88
CA ILE A 381 1.16 19.24 -91.81
C ILE A 381 -0.03 20.08 -92.29
N SER A 382 0.18 21.11 -93.12
CA SER A 382 -0.92 21.91 -93.68
C SER A 382 -1.82 21.10 -94.62
N ARG A 383 -1.29 20.18 -95.43
CA ARG A 383 -2.10 19.24 -96.24
C ARG A 383 -2.94 18.28 -95.41
N ILE A 384 -2.41 17.81 -94.28
CA ILE A 384 -3.13 16.91 -93.38
C ILE A 384 -4.25 17.67 -92.65
N LEU A 385 -3.99 18.90 -92.23
CA LEU A 385 -4.97 19.75 -91.54
C LEU A 385 -6.10 20.23 -92.48
N GLN A 386 -5.78 20.54 -93.75
CA GLN A 386 -6.80 20.85 -94.78
C GLN A 386 -7.75 19.69 -95.08
N ARG A 387 -7.32 18.44 -94.92
CA ARG A 387 -8.20 17.26 -95.11
C ARG A 387 -9.33 17.18 -94.07
N TYR A 388 -9.19 17.88 -92.95
CA TYR A 388 -10.15 17.90 -91.84
C TYR A 388 -10.76 19.30 -91.59
N ASP A 389 -10.60 20.24 -92.51
CA ASP A 389 -11.17 21.60 -92.44
C ASP A 389 -10.69 22.45 -91.24
N ILE A 390 -9.47 22.20 -90.75
CA ILE A 390 -8.87 22.94 -89.62
C ILE A 390 -7.71 23.80 -90.14
N THR A 391 -7.78 25.11 -89.94
CA THR A 391 -6.67 26.06 -90.15
C THR A 391 -5.83 26.24 -88.89
N PHE A 392 -4.57 26.65 -89.03
CA PHE A 392 -3.67 26.88 -87.88
C PHE A 392 -4.19 27.96 -86.92
N ASP A 393 -4.95 28.95 -87.42
CA ASP A 393 -5.61 29.97 -86.58
C ASP A 393 -6.81 29.42 -85.79
N ASN A 394 -7.48 28.35 -86.26
CA ASN A 394 -8.51 27.66 -85.48
C ASN A 394 -7.88 26.83 -84.35
N LEU A 395 -6.65 26.33 -84.52
CA LEU A 395 -5.93 25.56 -83.50
C LEU A 395 -5.50 26.40 -82.28
N SER A 396 -5.14 27.67 -82.48
CA SER A 396 -4.85 28.60 -81.39
C SER A 396 -6.12 29.01 -80.63
N GLN A 397 -7.25 29.22 -81.33
CA GLN A 397 -8.55 29.44 -80.69
C GLN A 397 -9.08 28.20 -79.94
N ILE A 398 -8.83 26.99 -80.45
CA ILE A 398 -9.13 25.74 -79.73
C ILE A 398 -8.27 25.62 -78.46
N SER A 399 -7.01 26.10 -78.48
CA SER A 399 -6.15 26.15 -77.30
C SER A 399 -6.67 27.15 -76.24
N GLU A 400 -7.09 28.35 -76.63
CA GLU A 400 -7.67 29.35 -75.70
C GLU A 400 -9.03 28.89 -75.16
N SER A 401 -9.90 28.30 -75.99
CA SER A 401 -11.20 27.80 -75.56
C SER A 401 -11.12 26.54 -74.68
N MET A 402 -10.06 25.73 -74.79
CA MET A 402 -9.80 24.63 -73.86
C MET A 402 -9.20 25.07 -72.51
N GLN A 403 -8.67 26.29 -72.42
CA GLN A 403 -8.20 26.87 -71.14
C GLN A 403 -9.34 27.57 -70.38
N GLY A 404 -10.36 28.07 -71.09
CA GLY A 404 -11.56 28.63 -70.49
C GLY A 404 -12.56 27.55 -70.05
N THR A 405 -12.84 27.46 -68.75
CA THR A 405 -13.99 26.74 -68.16
C THR A 405 -13.99 25.19 -68.21
N PHE A 406 -12.93 24.56 -67.72
CA PHE A 406 -13.04 23.32 -66.94
C PHE A 406 -11.83 23.18 -66.00
N VAL A 407 -11.92 23.69 -64.77
CA VAL A 407 -10.91 23.40 -63.74
C VAL A 407 -11.19 21.99 -63.20
N LEU A 408 -10.81 20.97 -63.96
CA LEU A 408 -10.52 19.66 -63.38
C LEU A 408 -9.14 19.80 -62.73
N SER A 409 -9.07 19.58 -61.42
CA SER A 409 -7.86 19.74 -60.62
C SER A 409 -6.69 19.03 -61.29
N SER A 410 -5.65 19.80 -61.61
CA SER A 410 -4.38 19.35 -62.18
C SER A 410 -3.52 18.54 -61.18
N SER A 411 -4.10 18.16 -60.04
CA SER A 411 -3.55 17.26 -59.03
C SER A 411 -4.58 16.18 -58.69
N PHE A 412 -4.14 14.91 -58.67
CA PHE A 412 -4.93 13.85 -58.04
C PHE A 412 -4.95 14.13 -56.53
N SER A 413 -6.12 14.39 -55.95
CA SER A 413 -6.24 14.44 -54.49
C SER A 413 -6.14 13.03 -53.91
N LEU A 414 -5.54 12.91 -52.73
CA LEU A 414 -5.46 11.64 -51.98
C LEU A 414 -6.86 11.05 -51.70
N ALA A 415 -7.87 11.89 -51.48
CA ALA A 415 -9.27 11.47 -51.38
C ALA A 415 -9.80 10.80 -52.66
N THR A 416 -9.36 11.26 -53.84
CA THR A 416 -9.69 10.60 -55.12
C THR A 416 -9.01 9.24 -55.24
N ILE A 417 -7.78 9.11 -54.74
CA ILE A 417 -7.06 7.82 -54.70
C ILE A 417 -7.78 6.84 -53.78
N GLN A 418 -8.30 7.29 -52.64
CA GLN A 418 -9.09 6.47 -51.73
C GLN A 418 -10.37 5.92 -52.40
N LYS A 419 -11.09 6.76 -53.18
CA LYS A 419 -12.28 6.34 -53.94
C LYS A 419 -11.99 5.34 -55.08
N LEU A 420 -10.72 5.11 -55.44
CA LEU A 420 -10.34 4.15 -56.48
C LEU A 420 -10.13 2.72 -55.94
N TRP A 421 -10.05 2.55 -54.62
CA TRP A 421 -10.01 1.22 -54.02
C TRP A 421 -11.35 0.52 -54.21
N THR A 422 -11.30 -0.76 -54.54
CA THR A 422 -12.49 -1.61 -54.58
C THR A 422 -12.37 -2.59 -53.40
N GLN A 423 -13.35 -2.54 -52.51
CA GLN A 423 -13.47 -3.45 -51.38
C GLN A 423 -14.04 -4.78 -51.88
N THR A 424 -13.41 -5.88 -51.50
CA THR A 424 -13.87 -7.24 -51.85
C THR A 424 -14.76 -7.82 -50.77
N ASP A 425 -14.40 -7.56 -49.51
CA ASP A 425 -14.99 -8.18 -48.33
C ASP A 425 -14.83 -7.22 -47.12
N SER A 426 -15.77 -7.26 -46.18
CA SER A 426 -15.70 -6.63 -44.86
C SER A 426 -16.32 -7.49 -43.79
N VAL A 427 -15.56 -7.72 -42.72
CA VAL A 427 -16.01 -8.42 -41.52
C VAL A 427 -16.09 -7.42 -40.35
N PRO A 428 -17.23 -7.34 -39.63
CA PRO A 428 -18.49 -8.05 -39.83
C PRO A 428 -19.37 -7.37 -40.89
N ASP A 429 -20.25 -8.12 -41.55
CA ASP A 429 -21.25 -7.60 -42.49
C ASP A 429 -22.16 -6.49 -41.90
N ILE A 430 -22.37 -6.51 -40.58
CA ILE A 430 -23.27 -5.59 -39.89
C ILE A 430 -22.56 -4.98 -38.66
N GLY A 431 -22.18 -3.72 -38.79
CA GLY A 431 -21.67 -2.91 -37.69
C GLY A 431 -20.21 -3.22 -37.30
N ALA A 432 -19.73 -2.59 -36.24
CA ALA A 432 -18.39 -2.82 -35.71
C ALA A 432 -18.42 -3.83 -34.54
N SER A 433 -17.30 -4.49 -34.27
CA SER A 433 -17.16 -5.37 -33.12
C SER A 433 -17.37 -4.62 -31.79
N THR A 434 -18.09 -5.25 -30.86
CA THR A 434 -18.26 -4.77 -29.47
C THR A 434 -17.08 -5.12 -28.57
N ILE A 435 -16.04 -5.80 -29.09
CA ILE A 435 -14.89 -6.19 -28.29
C ILE A 435 -14.03 -4.97 -27.99
N VAL A 436 -13.66 -4.85 -26.72
CA VAL A 436 -12.68 -3.89 -26.22
C VAL A 436 -11.37 -4.63 -25.97
N PHE A 437 -10.27 -4.09 -26.53
CA PHE A 437 -8.92 -4.57 -26.30
C PHE A 437 -8.12 -3.52 -25.54
N PRO A 438 -7.94 -3.66 -24.21
CA PRO A 438 -7.17 -2.72 -23.41
C PRO A 438 -5.66 -2.98 -23.55
N LEU A 439 -4.91 -1.92 -23.84
CA LEU A 439 -3.46 -1.84 -23.75
C LEU A 439 -3.11 -1.11 -22.47
N LEU A 440 -2.85 -1.86 -21.40
CA LEU A 440 -2.49 -1.31 -20.10
C LEU A 440 -0.96 -1.23 -19.96
N PRO A 441 -0.43 -0.13 -19.38
CA PRO A 441 0.99 0.00 -19.12
C PRO A 441 1.41 -0.84 -17.89
N GLN A 442 2.72 -1.06 -17.72
CA GLN A 442 3.26 -1.80 -16.59
C GLN A 442 2.89 -1.18 -15.22
N LEU A 443 2.69 0.15 -15.16
CA LEU A 443 2.20 0.80 -13.95
C LEU A 443 0.87 0.19 -13.44
N PHE A 444 -0.01 -0.33 -14.31
CA PHE A 444 -1.25 -0.98 -13.88
C PHE A 444 -1.00 -2.30 -13.13
N SER A 445 0.04 -3.07 -13.49
CA SER A 445 0.39 -4.26 -12.70
C SER A 445 0.85 -3.87 -11.31
N ASP A 446 1.65 -2.81 -11.19
CA ASP A 446 2.13 -2.31 -9.89
C ASP A 446 0.98 -1.76 -9.05
N LEU A 447 0.08 -0.98 -9.67
CA LEU A 447 -1.14 -0.49 -9.02
C LEU A 447 -2.05 -1.64 -8.58
N ARG A 448 -2.20 -2.68 -9.39
CA ARG A 448 -2.98 -3.88 -9.02
C ARG A 448 -2.42 -4.56 -7.80
N VAL A 449 -1.12 -4.87 -7.80
CA VAL A 449 -0.46 -5.59 -6.70
C VAL A 449 -0.61 -4.81 -5.39
N ASN A 450 -0.45 -3.48 -5.45
CA ASN A 450 -0.68 -2.63 -4.29
C ASN A 450 -2.17 -2.59 -3.91
N ALA A 451 -3.10 -2.41 -4.84
CA ALA A 451 -4.53 -2.38 -4.56
C ALA A 451 -5.04 -3.68 -3.92
N LEU A 452 -4.56 -4.84 -4.39
CA LEU A 452 -4.87 -6.16 -3.81
C LEU A 452 -4.44 -6.29 -2.35
N SER A 453 -3.43 -5.54 -1.91
CA SER A 453 -3.01 -5.55 -0.51
C SER A 453 -3.99 -4.83 0.43
N PHE A 454 -4.90 -4.00 -0.10
CA PHE A 454 -5.87 -3.23 0.68
C PHE A 454 -7.30 -3.80 0.66
N ILE A 455 -7.50 -4.96 0.02
CA ILE A 455 -8.76 -5.73 0.04
C ILE A 455 -8.53 -7.11 0.65
N SER A 456 -9.57 -7.70 1.24
CA SER A 456 -9.45 -8.96 1.95
C SER A 456 -9.15 -10.15 1.01
N THR A 457 -8.45 -11.15 1.54
CA THR A 457 -7.94 -12.31 0.76
C THR A 457 -9.02 -13.23 0.18
N ASP A 458 -10.26 -13.14 0.66
CA ASP A 458 -11.42 -13.83 0.10
C ASP A 458 -11.73 -13.40 -1.34
N TYR A 459 -11.28 -12.22 -1.79
CA TYR A 459 -11.39 -11.80 -3.20
C TYR A 459 -10.89 -12.87 -4.18
N ALA A 460 -9.81 -13.57 -3.85
CA ALA A 460 -9.26 -14.64 -4.70
C ALA A 460 -10.23 -15.83 -4.88
N LYS A 461 -11.21 -16.00 -3.98
CA LYS A 461 -12.21 -17.08 -4.01
C LYS A 461 -13.58 -16.61 -4.47
N THR A 462 -14.01 -15.43 -4.06
CA THR A 462 -15.38 -14.93 -4.25
C THR A 462 -15.51 -13.84 -5.32
N ALA A 463 -14.39 -13.24 -5.74
CA ALA A 463 -14.34 -11.98 -6.50
C ALA A 463 -15.09 -10.80 -5.82
N ALA A 464 -15.44 -10.95 -4.54
CA ALA A 464 -16.23 -10.02 -3.75
C ALA A 464 -15.64 -9.95 -2.33
N PRO A 465 -14.66 -9.04 -2.07
CA PRO A 465 -14.07 -8.87 -0.76
C PRO A 465 -15.09 -8.37 0.25
N HIS A 466 -15.22 -9.06 1.38
CA HIS A 466 -16.10 -8.62 2.47
C HIS A 466 -15.52 -7.43 3.26
N ALA A 467 -14.19 -7.21 3.21
CA ALA A 467 -13.51 -6.15 3.93
C ALA A 467 -12.45 -5.41 3.08
N SER A 468 -12.15 -4.17 3.45
CA SER A 468 -11.02 -3.37 2.96
C SER A 468 -10.35 -2.63 4.12
N ILE A 469 -9.10 -2.20 3.93
CA ILE A 469 -8.38 -1.39 4.91
C ILE A 469 -8.07 0.00 4.37
N CYS A 470 -8.01 0.98 5.27
CA CYS A 470 -7.50 2.32 5.00
C CYS A 470 -6.47 2.67 6.06
N ILE A 471 -5.23 2.94 5.64
CA ILE A 471 -4.14 3.38 6.50
C ILE A 471 -4.16 4.91 6.55
N VAL A 472 -4.28 5.45 7.75
CA VAL A 472 -4.28 6.89 8.03
C VAL A 472 -2.95 7.22 8.69
N GLN A 473 -2.14 8.03 8.01
CA GLN A 473 -0.89 8.57 8.55
C GLN A 473 -1.20 9.83 9.37
N LEU A 474 -0.86 9.80 10.65
CA LEU A 474 -1.10 10.91 11.56
C LEU A 474 0.07 11.89 11.54
N ASN A 475 -0.24 13.18 11.64
CA ASN A 475 0.75 14.24 11.83
C ASN A 475 0.89 14.52 13.33
N LEU A 476 1.92 13.94 13.94
CA LEU A 476 2.23 14.16 15.37
C LEU A 476 3.60 14.81 15.46
N GLU A 477 3.64 16.04 15.97
CA GLU A 477 4.89 16.77 16.19
C GLU A 477 5.61 16.30 17.46
N SER A 478 4.90 15.64 18.39
CA SER A 478 5.43 15.16 19.66
C SER A 478 5.09 13.70 19.94
N ASN A 479 6.00 13.01 20.62
CA ASN A 479 5.78 11.68 21.20
C ASN A 479 5.15 11.75 22.60
N ASP A 480 4.47 12.86 22.92
CA ASP A 480 3.75 12.96 24.19
C ASP A 480 2.51 12.07 24.16
N ALA A 481 2.44 11.14 25.12
CA ALA A 481 1.35 10.17 25.21
C ALA A 481 -0.02 10.86 25.38
N SER A 482 -0.05 12.04 26.02
CA SER A 482 -1.29 12.80 26.22
C SER A 482 -1.80 13.41 24.91
N GLU A 483 -0.90 13.92 24.08
CA GLU A 483 -1.23 14.48 22.78
C GLU A 483 -1.64 13.38 21.80
N VAL A 484 -0.87 12.29 21.75
CA VAL A 484 -1.20 11.07 20.99
C VAL A 484 -2.60 10.58 21.35
N ALA A 485 -2.93 10.54 22.64
CA ALA A 485 -4.24 10.12 23.11
C ALA A 485 -5.37 11.05 22.64
N ARG A 486 -5.15 12.36 22.75
CA ARG A 486 -6.11 13.39 22.30
C ARG A 486 -6.39 13.27 20.80
N VAL A 487 -5.33 13.16 19.99
CA VAL A 487 -5.44 13.05 18.53
C VAL A 487 -6.17 11.76 18.13
N ASN A 488 -5.77 10.62 18.69
CA ASN A 488 -6.43 9.35 18.39
C ASN A 488 -7.91 9.37 18.79
N ASN A 489 -8.25 9.90 19.98
CA ASN A 489 -9.64 10.00 20.43
C ASN A 489 -10.47 10.94 19.55
N ASN A 490 -9.90 12.07 19.09
CA ASN A 490 -10.59 12.98 18.16
C ASN A 490 -10.93 12.28 16.84
N ILE A 491 -9.99 11.53 16.27
CA ILE A 491 -10.18 10.81 15.01
C ILE A 491 -11.17 9.66 15.19
N VAL A 492 -11.07 8.89 16.28
CA VAL A 492 -12.04 7.81 16.60
C VAL A 492 -13.46 8.37 16.75
N ASN A 493 -13.63 9.48 17.46
CA ASN A 493 -14.94 10.14 17.58
C ASN A 493 -15.49 10.60 16.22
N LYS A 494 -14.62 11.12 15.35
CA LYS A 494 -15.00 11.51 13.99
C LYS A 494 -15.40 10.29 13.16
N ILE A 495 -14.65 9.19 13.25
CA ILE A 495 -14.97 7.93 12.57
C ILE A 495 -16.31 7.38 13.07
N GLU A 496 -16.61 7.43 14.37
CA GLU A 496 -17.93 7.01 14.88
C GLU A 496 -19.08 7.88 14.34
N GLU A 497 -18.86 9.19 14.15
CA GLU A 497 -19.82 10.09 13.51
C GLU A 497 -20.06 9.67 12.04
N LEU A 498 -18.99 9.41 11.30
CA LEU A 498 -19.04 9.02 9.89
C LEU A 498 -19.62 7.62 9.69
N ASN A 499 -19.31 6.68 10.59
CA ASN A 499 -19.82 5.33 10.57
C ASN A 499 -21.35 5.29 10.68
N ARG A 500 -21.97 6.26 11.37
CA ARG A 500 -23.44 6.40 11.44
C ARG A 500 -24.06 7.01 10.19
N ARG A 501 -23.27 7.72 9.36
CA ARG A 501 -23.73 8.40 8.15
C ARG A 501 -23.79 7.44 6.97
N TYR A 502 -22.81 6.54 6.87
CA TYR A 502 -22.75 5.55 5.81
C TYR A 502 -23.62 4.35 6.16
N SER A 503 -24.42 3.89 5.20
CA SER A 503 -25.29 2.70 5.36
C SER A 503 -24.72 1.47 4.66
N SER A 504 -23.77 1.65 3.74
CA SER A 504 -23.18 0.54 2.97
C SER A 504 -21.96 -0.09 3.64
N ILE A 505 -21.26 0.67 4.49
CA ILE A 505 -20.01 0.28 5.15
C ILE A 505 -20.08 0.47 6.67
N SER A 506 -19.44 -0.43 7.41
CA SER A 506 -19.11 -0.30 8.83
C SER A 506 -17.61 -0.08 8.98
N ILE A 507 -17.22 0.92 9.76
CA ILE A 507 -15.84 1.35 9.95
C ILE A 507 -15.44 1.14 11.40
N GLN A 508 -14.31 0.46 11.61
CA GLN A 508 -13.68 0.31 12.92
C GLN A 508 -12.21 0.75 12.83
N ALA A 509 -11.67 1.31 13.92
CA ALA A 509 -10.31 1.83 13.96
C ALA A 509 -9.43 1.03 14.93
N THR A 510 -8.19 0.78 14.53
CA THR A 510 -7.14 0.22 15.39
C THR A 510 -5.78 0.82 15.00
N GLY A 511 -4.72 0.41 15.69
CA GLY A 511 -3.36 0.92 15.53
C GLY A 511 -2.67 1.06 16.87
N GLU A 512 -1.35 1.22 16.85
CA GLU A 512 -0.52 1.27 18.06
C GLU A 512 -0.98 2.37 19.03
N GLY A 513 -1.31 3.55 18.50
CA GLY A 513 -1.80 4.68 19.28
C GLY A 513 -3.13 4.38 19.99
N ILE A 514 -4.11 3.82 19.28
CA ILE A 514 -5.43 3.45 19.83
C ILE A 514 -5.29 2.33 20.87
N VAL A 515 -4.46 1.33 20.60
CA VAL A 515 -4.21 0.23 21.54
C VAL A 515 -3.55 0.77 22.81
N ALA A 516 -2.57 1.66 22.69
CA ALA A 516 -1.92 2.31 23.84
C ALA A 516 -2.91 3.12 24.69
N THR A 517 -3.79 3.91 24.07
CA THR A 517 -4.77 4.72 24.80
C THR A 517 -5.75 3.85 25.56
N GLN A 518 -6.30 2.82 24.92
CA GLN A 518 -7.22 1.89 25.57
C GLN A 518 -6.55 1.09 26.69
N ILE A 519 -5.28 0.70 26.55
CA ILE A 519 -4.52 0.05 27.64
C ILE A 519 -4.39 1.01 28.82
N ASN A 520 -4.05 2.27 28.58
CA ASN A 520 -3.94 3.28 29.63
C ASN A 520 -5.29 3.50 30.33
N ASP A 521 -6.39 3.56 29.57
CA ASP A 521 -7.75 3.71 30.12
C ASP A 521 -8.15 2.52 30.99
N VAL A 522 -7.94 1.29 30.52
CA VAL A 522 -8.23 0.06 31.28
C VAL A 522 -7.34 -0.01 32.52
N THR A 523 -6.07 0.34 32.41
CA THR A 523 -5.13 0.36 33.54
C THR A 523 -5.55 1.40 34.59
N MET A 524 -5.97 2.59 34.15
CA MET A 524 -6.48 3.63 35.04
C MET A 524 -7.74 3.17 35.75
N GLN A 525 -8.70 2.59 35.02
CA GLN A 525 -9.90 1.99 35.61
C GLN A 525 -9.57 0.90 36.62
N ALA A 526 -8.65 -0.03 36.31
CA ALA A 526 -8.21 -1.06 37.24
C ALA A 526 -7.59 -0.46 38.50
N ASN A 527 -6.78 0.59 38.38
CA ASN A 527 -6.17 1.27 39.52
C ASN A 527 -7.19 1.97 40.43
N THR A 528 -8.27 2.50 39.87
CA THR A 528 -9.38 3.06 40.67
C THR A 528 -10.07 2.02 41.54
N ILE A 529 -10.00 0.73 41.18
CA ILE A 529 -10.58 -0.38 41.94
C ILE A 529 -9.54 -1.00 42.88
N ILE A 530 -8.36 -1.34 42.37
CA ILE A 530 -7.32 -2.09 43.10
C ILE A 530 -6.76 -1.26 44.27
N GLY A 531 -6.44 0.02 44.03
CA GLY A 531 -5.85 0.89 45.04
C GLY A 531 -6.70 1.01 46.31
N PRO A 532 -7.97 1.46 46.19
CA PRO A 532 -8.89 1.52 47.33
C PRO A 532 -9.15 0.14 47.96
N SER A 533 -9.26 -0.92 47.17
CA SER A 533 -9.50 -2.28 47.68
C SER A 533 -8.37 -2.75 48.59
N ILE A 534 -7.12 -2.60 48.18
CA ILE A 534 -5.94 -2.97 48.98
C ILE A 534 -5.87 -2.12 50.25
N PHE A 535 -6.14 -0.82 50.13
CA PHE A 535 -6.20 0.09 51.28
C PHE A 535 -7.25 -0.35 52.32
N ILE A 536 -8.47 -0.68 51.87
CA ILE A 536 -9.55 -1.16 52.73
C ILE A 536 -9.18 -2.49 53.39
N ILE A 537 -8.63 -3.45 52.64
CA ILE A 537 -8.23 -4.76 53.17
C ILE A 537 -7.17 -4.58 54.28
N ILE A 538 -6.17 -3.74 54.05
CA ILE A 538 -5.10 -3.49 55.03
C ILE A 538 -5.66 -2.75 56.26
N LEU A 539 -6.55 -1.78 56.06
CA LEU A 539 -7.27 -1.12 57.14
C LEU A 539 -8.03 -2.14 58.00
N CYS A 540 -8.77 -3.05 57.36
CA CYS A 540 -9.50 -4.13 58.04
C CYS A 540 -8.55 -5.07 58.81
N ILE A 541 -7.45 -5.52 58.21
CA ILE A 541 -6.47 -6.40 58.86
C ILE A 541 -5.83 -5.72 60.07
N LEU A 542 -5.37 -4.47 59.92
CA LEU A 542 -4.79 -3.68 61.01
C LEU A 542 -5.80 -3.45 62.14
N PHE A 543 -7.06 -3.15 61.78
CA PHE A 543 -8.12 -2.96 62.76
C PHE A 543 -8.43 -4.26 63.51
N LEU A 544 -8.50 -5.40 62.83
CA LEU A 544 -8.69 -6.71 63.44
C LEU A 544 -7.53 -7.10 64.37
N ALA A 545 -6.28 -6.79 63.98
CA ALA A 545 -5.08 -7.11 64.74
C ALA A 545 -4.96 -6.26 66.02
N PHE A 546 -5.17 -4.94 65.91
CA PHE A 546 -4.91 -4.04 67.04
C PHE A 546 -6.15 -3.64 67.83
N LYS A 547 -7.33 -3.61 67.20
CA LYS A 547 -8.64 -3.19 67.76
C LYS A 547 -8.62 -1.80 68.40
N LYS A 548 -7.70 -0.93 67.98
CA LYS A 548 -7.54 0.45 68.47
C LYS A 548 -7.17 1.36 67.30
N PRO A 549 -7.90 2.47 67.05
CA PRO A 549 -7.69 3.31 65.88
C PRO A 549 -6.29 3.93 65.81
N SER A 550 -5.68 4.27 66.95
CA SER A 550 -4.31 4.82 66.96
C SER A 550 -3.25 3.85 66.45
N TYR A 551 -3.46 2.53 66.57
CA TYR A 551 -2.56 1.52 66.04
C TYR A 551 -2.78 1.21 64.55
N VAL A 552 -3.86 1.73 63.98
CA VAL A 552 -4.22 1.58 62.56
C VAL A 552 -3.83 2.83 61.78
N LEU A 553 -4.16 4.02 62.30
CA LEU A 553 -3.88 5.30 61.66
C LEU A 553 -2.39 5.60 61.54
N LEU A 554 -1.60 5.21 62.55
CA LEU A 554 -0.16 5.49 62.58
C LEU A 554 0.61 4.77 61.44
N PRO A 555 0.47 3.44 61.21
CA PRO A 555 1.04 2.78 60.04
C PRO A 555 0.59 3.38 58.70
N ILE A 556 -0.68 3.78 58.60
CA ILE A 556 -1.21 4.41 57.38
C ILE A 556 -0.56 5.78 57.14
N LEU A 557 -0.33 6.56 58.19
CA LEU A 557 0.42 7.81 58.09
C LEU A 557 1.87 7.58 57.64
N VAL A 558 2.54 6.54 58.15
CA VAL A 558 3.89 6.18 57.68
C VAL A 558 3.87 5.88 56.18
N PHE A 559 2.92 5.06 55.74
CA PHE A 559 2.74 4.75 54.33
C PHE A 559 2.50 6.02 53.49
N ALA A 560 1.58 6.89 53.90
CA ALA A 560 1.26 8.12 53.17
C ALA A 560 2.48 9.03 53.01
N PHE A 561 3.24 9.25 54.09
CA PHE A 561 4.46 10.07 54.05
C PHE A 561 5.55 9.42 53.17
N SER A 562 5.72 8.10 53.27
CA SER A 562 6.71 7.37 52.45
C SER A 562 6.38 7.43 50.96
N SER A 563 5.09 7.39 50.62
CA SER A 563 4.61 7.48 49.24
C SER A 563 4.78 8.88 48.69
N ILE A 564 4.53 9.92 49.49
CA ILE A 564 4.80 11.31 49.07
C ILE A 564 6.29 11.50 48.77
N TRP A 565 7.18 10.95 49.60
CA TRP A 565 8.62 11.01 49.35
C TRP A 565 9.00 10.23 48.09
N LEU A 566 8.41 9.06 47.88
CA LEU A 566 8.67 8.23 46.70
C LEU A 566 8.25 8.92 45.40
N PHE A 567 7.01 9.40 45.32
CA PHE A 567 6.49 10.10 44.15
C PHE A 567 7.15 11.47 43.94
N GLY A 568 7.48 12.17 45.02
CA GLY A 568 8.25 13.41 44.93
C GLY A 568 9.66 13.17 44.37
N THR A 569 10.34 12.10 44.79
CA THR A 569 11.65 11.71 44.23
C THR A 569 11.53 11.31 42.77
N MET A 570 10.49 10.57 42.40
CA MET A 570 10.22 10.20 41.02
C MET A 570 10.05 11.43 40.11
N ALA A 571 9.26 12.40 40.57
CA ALA A 571 9.07 13.67 39.87
C ALA A 571 10.38 14.50 39.80
N LEU A 572 11.18 14.52 40.87
CA LEU A 572 12.48 15.19 40.91
C LEU A 572 13.51 14.62 39.93
N LEU A 573 13.48 13.30 39.72
CA LEU A 573 14.36 12.62 38.77
C LEU A 573 13.86 12.70 37.33
N GLY A 574 12.65 13.23 37.10
CA GLY A 574 12.03 13.32 35.77
C GLY A 574 11.66 11.96 35.18
N ILE A 575 11.51 10.93 36.01
CA ILE A 575 11.20 9.57 35.55
C ILE A 575 9.68 9.44 35.41
N THR A 576 9.23 8.94 34.26
CA THR A 576 7.82 8.79 33.92
C THR A 576 7.18 7.60 34.62
N PHE A 577 5.88 7.73 34.91
CA PHE A 577 5.10 6.64 35.50
C PHE A 577 4.62 5.68 34.41
N SER A 578 5.24 4.49 34.35
CA SER A 578 4.99 3.42 33.38
C SER A 578 4.04 2.35 33.91
N ILE A 579 3.57 1.46 33.02
CA ILE A 579 2.68 0.35 33.39
C ILE A 579 3.27 -0.60 34.46
N ILE A 580 4.60 -0.79 34.49
CA ILE A 580 5.26 -1.63 35.50
C ILE A 580 5.26 -0.93 36.86
N THR A 581 5.44 0.40 36.87
CA THR A 581 5.42 1.19 38.11
C THR A 581 4.04 1.24 38.77
N VAL A 582 2.97 0.83 38.09
CA VAL A 582 1.65 0.62 38.71
C VAL A 582 1.73 -0.35 39.90
N ALA A 583 2.54 -1.41 39.78
CA ALA A 583 2.72 -2.40 40.85
C ALA A 583 3.49 -1.85 42.07
N LEU A 584 4.14 -0.69 41.93
CA LEU A 584 4.90 -0.04 43.00
C LEU A 584 4.01 0.30 44.19
N LEU A 585 2.81 0.85 43.94
CA LEU A 585 1.84 1.24 44.97
C LEU A 585 1.45 0.08 45.90
N PRO A 586 0.87 -1.03 45.40
CA PRO A 586 0.45 -2.13 46.26
C PRO A 586 1.63 -2.79 47.00
N LEU A 587 2.79 -2.93 46.36
CA LEU A 587 3.99 -3.46 46.99
C LEU A 587 4.51 -2.55 48.11
N ASN A 588 4.56 -1.23 47.85
CA ASN A 588 5.00 -0.25 48.83
C ASN A 588 4.02 -0.15 50.01
N ILE A 589 2.70 -0.32 49.79
CA ILE A 589 1.74 -0.40 50.90
C ILE A 589 2.04 -1.62 51.79
N GLY A 590 2.23 -2.80 51.19
CA GLY A 590 2.48 -4.04 51.93
C GLY A 590 3.76 -3.96 52.79
N LEU A 591 4.87 -3.54 52.18
CA LEU A 591 6.16 -3.39 52.86
C LEU A 591 6.14 -2.19 53.84
N GLY A 592 5.42 -1.13 53.47
CA GLY A 592 5.24 0.11 54.23
C GLY A 592 4.73 -0.09 55.66
N VAL A 593 3.74 -0.97 55.76
CA VAL A 593 2.99 -1.20 57.00
C VAL A 593 3.74 -2.15 57.93
N GLU A 594 4.54 -3.09 57.41
CA GLU A 594 5.18 -4.14 58.19
C GLU A 594 6.10 -3.60 59.31
N TYR A 595 6.99 -2.65 58.98
CA TYR A 595 7.90 -2.06 59.97
C TYR A 595 7.15 -1.34 61.08
N SER A 596 6.08 -0.63 60.70
CA SER A 596 5.23 0.08 61.65
C SER A 596 4.53 -0.89 62.61
N VAL A 597 4.00 -2.00 62.08
CA VAL A 597 3.32 -3.05 62.86
C VAL A 597 4.29 -3.70 63.84
N ASN A 598 5.51 -4.06 63.41
CA ASN A 598 6.50 -4.70 64.27
C ASN A 598 6.93 -3.81 65.44
N ILE A 599 7.21 -2.53 65.18
CA ILE A 599 7.54 -1.55 66.23
C ILE A 599 6.37 -1.37 67.19
N LEU A 600 5.16 -1.19 66.67
CA LEU A 600 3.97 -0.96 67.50
C LEU A 600 3.56 -2.18 68.32
N TYR A 601 3.77 -3.40 67.79
CA TYR A 601 3.50 -4.63 68.51
C TYR A 601 4.44 -4.79 69.71
N ASN A 602 5.74 -4.58 69.51
CA ASN A 602 6.70 -4.60 70.61
C ASN A 602 6.46 -3.49 71.63
N TYR A 603 6.17 -2.26 71.16
CA TYR A 603 5.79 -1.16 72.03
C TYR A 603 4.59 -1.53 72.91
N ARG A 604 3.56 -2.15 72.32
CA ARG A 604 2.39 -2.64 73.07
C ARG A 604 2.75 -3.74 74.05
N ALA A 605 3.67 -4.64 73.70
CA ALA A 605 4.16 -5.69 74.59
C ALA A 605 4.91 -5.12 75.80
N GLU A 606 5.81 -4.15 75.59
CA GLU A 606 6.54 -3.47 76.66
C GLU A 606 5.62 -2.65 77.56
N ARG A 607 4.61 -1.98 77.00
CA ARG A 607 3.58 -1.29 77.80
C ARG A 607 2.75 -2.27 78.64
N LYS A 608 2.48 -3.48 78.13
CA LYS A 608 1.84 -4.56 78.92
C LYS A 608 2.75 -5.13 80.00
N ARG A 609 4.07 -4.98 79.88
CA ARG A 609 5.06 -5.34 80.94
C ARG A 609 5.20 -4.25 82.01
N GLY A 610 4.40 -3.18 81.96
CA GLY A 610 4.38 -2.11 82.96
C GLY A 610 5.40 -0.99 82.72
N ARG A 611 6.14 -1.00 81.61
CA ARG A 611 7.14 0.03 81.28
C ARG A 611 6.47 1.39 80.99
N THR A 612 7.16 2.49 81.29
CA THR A 612 6.72 3.85 80.92
C THR A 612 6.72 4.04 79.39
N PRO A 613 5.98 5.02 78.84
CA PRO A 613 5.96 5.26 77.39
C PRO A 613 7.35 5.54 76.81
N SER A 614 8.21 6.26 77.53
CA SER A 614 9.59 6.56 77.14
C SER A 614 10.41 5.26 77.05
N GLU A 615 10.37 4.46 78.11
CA GLU A 615 11.19 3.25 78.20
C GLU A 615 10.74 2.17 77.21
N ALA A 616 9.43 2.00 77.03
CA ALA A 616 8.88 1.07 76.03
C ALA A 616 9.28 1.45 74.59
N ILE A 617 9.34 2.76 74.28
CA ILE A 617 9.79 3.23 72.96
C ILE A 617 11.29 3.03 72.78
N ARG A 618 12.08 3.36 73.79
CA ARG A 618 13.54 3.18 73.72
C ARG A 618 13.89 1.72 73.50
N ILE A 619 13.29 0.80 74.26
CA ILE A 619 13.46 -0.65 74.09
C ILE A 619 13.01 -1.09 72.70
N SER A 620 11.87 -0.59 72.20
CA SER A 620 11.39 -0.95 70.85
C SER A 620 12.34 -0.49 69.75
N ILE A 621 12.94 0.70 69.86
CA ILE A 621 13.94 1.17 68.89
C ILE A 621 15.24 0.35 69.00
N THR A 622 15.69 0.01 70.20
CA THR A 622 16.97 -0.68 70.37
C THR A 622 16.91 -2.17 70.05
N GLU A 623 15.83 -2.86 70.41
CA GLU A 623 15.70 -4.30 70.19
C GLU A 623 15.13 -4.61 68.81
N VAL A 624 13.95 -4.06 68.49
CA VAL A 624 13.28 -4.33 67.21
C VAL A 624 13.90 -3.51 66.08
N GLY A 625 14.47 -2.34 66.37
CA GLY A 625 15.11 -1.53 65.33
C GLY A 625 16.33 -2.15 64.69
N ILE A 626 17.08 -3.00 65.39
CA ILE A 626 18.19 -3.77 64.79
C ILE A 626 17.64 -4.82 63.82
N ALA A 627 16.59 -5.55 64.22
CA ALA A 627 15.95 -6.55 63.36
C ALA A 627 15.35 -5.90 62.11
N ILE A 628 14.68 -4.75 62.26
CA ILE A 628 14.12 -4.00 61.13
C ILE A 628 15.21 -3.42 60.23
N PHE A 629 16.32 -2.92 60.79
CA PHE A 629 17.43 -2.43 59.98
C PHE A 629 18.02 -3.54 59.11
N LEU A 630 18.22 -4.74 59.67
CA LEU A 630 18.70 -5.90 58.91
C LEU A 630 17.70 -6.31 57.82
N ALA A 631 16.41 -6.37 58.15
CA ALA A 631 15.36 -6.68 57.18
C ALA A 631 15.26 -5.66 56.04
N TRP A 632 15.39 -4.37 56.36
CA TRP A 632 15.49 -3.30 55.37
C TRP A 632 16.72 -3.47 54.50
N PHE A 633 17.90 -3.71 55.09
CA PHE A 633 19.16 -3.81 54.36
C PHE A 633 19.17 -4.98 53.37
N THR A 634 18.66 -6.14 53.78
CA THR A 634 18.56 -7.31 52.89
C THR A 634 17.61 -7.06 51.72
N THR A 635 16.46 -6.43 51.99
CA THR A 635 15.46 -6.15 50.95
C THR A 635 15.90 -5.02 50.03
N PHE A 636 16.60 -4.02 50.56
CA PHE A 636 17.23 -2.94 49.79
C PHE A 636 18.23 -3.51 48.78
N ILE A 637 19.13 -4.41 49.20
CA ILE A 637 20.07 -5.10 48.30
C ILE A 637 19.33 -5.96 47.27
N ALA A 638 18.26 -6.67 47.69
CA ALA A 638 17.47 -7.50 46.80
C ALA A 638 16.83 -6.67 45.67
N PHE A 639 16.24 -5.51 45.97
CA PHE A 639 15.70 -4.63 44.93
C PHE A 639 16.79 -3.97 44.08
N LEU A 640 17.94 -3.63 44.67
CA LEU A 640 19.05 -3.06 43.91
C LEU A 640 19.64 -4.04 42.89
N SER A 641 19.45 -5.35 43.08
CA SER A 641 19.85 -6.36 42.09
C SER A 641 19.16 -6.18 40.72
N PHE A 642 18.02 -5.51 40.67
CA PHE A 642 17.27 -5.24 39.43
C PHE A 642 18.03 -4.28 38.51
N LEU A 643 19.04 -3.55 39.00
CA LEU A 643 19.95 -2.78 38.15
C LEU A 643 20.66 -3.63 37.09
N SER A 644 20.75 -4.95 37.29
CA SER A 644 21.28 -5.90 36.31
C SER A 644 20.30 -6.24 35.17
N ALA A 645 19.05 -5.78 35.24
CA ALA A 645 18.07 -6.01 34.18
C ALA A 645 18.44 -5.23 32.91
N THR A 646 18.23 -5.85 31.75
CA THR A 646 18.43 -5.21 30.44
C THR A 646 17.30 -4.26 30.05
N LEU A 647 16.13 -4.39 30.69
CA LEU A 647 14.95 -3.57 30.46
C LEU A 647 14.97 -2.33 31.38
N PRO A 648 15.04 -1.10 30.84
CA PRO A 648 15.07 0.12 31.65
C PRO A 648 13.92 0.23 32.68
N PRO A 649 12.65 -0.05 32.33
CA PRO A 649 11.54 0.07 33.29
C PRO A 649 11.66 -0.88 34.48
N VAL A 650 12.32 -2.03 34.32
CA VAL A 650 12.57 -2.99 35.40
C VAL A 650 13.68 -2.49 36.32
N ARG A 651 14.72 -1.85 35.77
CA ARG A 651 15.77 -1.19 36.58
C ARG A 651 15.18 -0.09 37.44
N ASP A 652 14.40 0.80 36.83
CA ASP A 652 13.78 1.94 37.51
C ASP A 652 12.82 1.47 38.60
N PHE A 653 12.00 0.45 38.30
CA PHE A 653 11.11 -0.19 39.27
C PHE A 653 11.87 -0.71 40.50
N GLY A 654 13.00 -1.39 40.31
CA GLY A 654 13.85 -1.86 41.40
C GLY A 654 14.44 -0.72 42.25
N VAL A 655 14.94 0.34 41.61
CA VAL A 655 15.45 1.54 42.30
C VAL A 655 14.35 2.20 43.14
N PHE A 656 13.14 2.35 42.61
CA PHE A 656 12.03 2.95 43.35
C PHE A 656 11.54 2.08 44.50
N LEU A 657 11.52 0.74 44.37
CA LEU A 657 11.22 -0.14 45.49
C LEU A 657 12.28 -0.03 46.59
N ALA A 658 13.57 0.05 46.21
CA ALA A 658 14.67 0.26 47.15
C ALA A 658 14.54 1.62 47.89
N LEU A 659 14.15 2.68 47.19
CA LEU A 659 13.88 3.99 47.81
C LEU A 659 12.64 3.96 48.69
N GLY A 660 11.53 3.39 48.23
CA GLY A 660 10.25 3.31 48.95
C GLY A 660 10.39 2.58 50.29
N ILE A 661 11.10 1.44 50.30
CA ILE A 661 11.34 0.70 51.55
C ILE A 661 12.31 1.45 52.48
N THR A 662 13.24 2.23 51.92
CA THR A 662 14.14 3.11 52.69
C THR A 662 13.39 4.26 53.34
N TYR A 663 12.50 4.93 52.61
CA TYR A 663 11.66 5.98 53.17
C TYR A 663 10.72 5.43 54.24
N THR A 664 10.12 4.25 54.01
CA THR A 664 9.34 3.54 55.03
C THR A 664 10.16 3.28 56.28
N PHE A 665 11.39 2.76 56.15
CA PHE A 665 12.28 2.51 57.28
C PHE A 665 12.57 3.80 58.07
N ILE A 666 12.92 4.89 57.39
CA ILE A 666 13.23 6.18 58.02
C ILE A 666 12.01 6.71 58.77
N ILE A 667 10.84 6.73 58.13
CA ILE A 667 9.60 7.30 58.70
C ILE A 667 9.07 6.44 59.86
N SER A 668 9.17 5.10 59.74
CA SER A 668 8.79 4.18 60.81
C SER A 668 9.71 4.26 62.04
N MET A 669 11.01 4.54 61.86
CA MET A 669 11.94 4.74 62.99
C MET A 669 11.85 6.13 63.62
N THR A 670 11.34 7.12 62.89
CA THR A 670 11.31 8.52 63.33
C THR A 670 9.89 8.98 63.65
N LEU A 671 9.10 9.29 62.62
CA LEU A 671 7.76 9.87 62.73
C LEU A 671 6.81 8.99 63.54
N LEU A 672 6.77 7.69 63.23
CA LEU A 672 5.88 6.75 63.89
C LEU A 672 6.14 6.71 65.40
N VAL A 673 7.40 6.55 65.77
CA VAL A 673 7.82 6.44 67.17
C VAL A 673 7.59 7.74 67.91
N ALA A 674 7.90 8.89 67.30
CA ALA A 674 7.66 10.20 67.87
C ALA A 674 6.17 10.48 68.10
N LEU A 675 5.32 10.19 67.11
CA LEU A 675 3.86 10.34 67.25
C LEU A 675 3.31 9.39 68.31
N ARG A 676 3.77 8.14 68.34
CA ARG A 676 3.36 7.18 69.37
C ARG A 676 3.73 7.66 70.77
N TYR A 677 4.93 8.21 70.93
CA TYR A 677 5.36 8.81 72.19
C TYR A 677 4.44 9.98 72.59
N ILE A 678 4.18 10.91 71.67
CA ILE A 678 3.36 12.10 71.95
C ILE A 678 1.94 11.73 72.40
N ILE A 679 1.34 10.71 71.79
CA ILE A 679 0.00 10.22 72.13
C ILE A 679 -0.01 9.62 73.54
N ASP A 680 1.00 8.82 73.87
CA ASP A 680 1.01 8.03 75.12
C ASP A 680 1.79 8.69 76.28
N ARG A 681 2.54 9.79 76.06
CA ARG A 681 3.41 10.42 77.08
C ARG A 681 2.68 10.91 78.33
N ARG A 682 1.38 11.23 78.20
CA ARG A 682 0.52 11.65 79.33
C ARG A 682 -0.15 10.47 80.04
N MET A 683 0.00 9.25 79.53
CA MET A 683 -0.54 8.04 80.15
C MET A 683 0.47 7.40 81.10
N THR A 684 0.25 7.56 82.40
CA THR A 684 0.90 6.77 83.45
C THR A 684 0.61 5.28 83.27
N ALA A 685 1.45 4.43 83.86
CA ALA A 685 1.47 2.97 83.65
C ALA A 685 0.06 2.36 83.51
N MET A 686 -0.17 1.61 82.41
CA MET A 686 -1.42 0.87 82.27
C MET A 686 -1.49 -0.16 83.39
N THR A 687 -2.50 -0.04 84.25
CA THR A 687 -2.86 -1.10 85.20
C THR A 687 -3.31 -2.30 84.37
N VAL A 688 -2.47 -3.34 84.34
CA VAL A 688 -2.73 -4.54 83.54
C VAL A 688 -3.82 -5.34 84.25
N GLN A 689 -5.08 -5.16 83.83
CA GLN A 689 -6.06 -6.23 84.03
C GLN A 689 -5.80 -7.31 82.97
N PRO A 690 -5.56 -8.57 83.36
CA PRO A 690 -5.36 -9.66 82.43
C PRO A 690 -6.70 -10.01 81.80
N LYS A 691 -7.13 -9.29 80.76
CA LYS A 691 -8.19 -9.79 79.89
C LYS A 691 -7.64 -10.91 79.03
N THR A 692 -7.86 -12.13 79.50
CA THR A 692 -7.81 -13.35 78.70
C THR A 692 -8.89 -13.30 77.63
N GLN A 693 -8.62 -14.01 76.52
CA GLN A 693 -9.48 -14.20 75.34
C GLN A 693 -9.37 -13.12 74.26
N SER A 694 -8.31 -13.23 73.47
CA SER A 694 -8.38 -13.02 72.03
C SER A 694 -8.18 -14.39 71.37
N PHE A 695 -8.95 -14.67 70.32
CA PHE A 695 -8.85 -15.84 69.44
C PHE A 695 -7.39 -16.32 69.32
N SER A 696 -7.07 -17.47 69.93
CA SER A 696 -5.67 -17.80 70.26
C SER A 696 -4.96 -18.45 69.07
N MET A 697 -4.59 -17.62 68.10
CA MET A 697 -3.57 -18.01 67.10
C MET A 697 -2.28 -18.50 67.79
N THR A 698 -1.97 -17.99 68.99
CA THR A 698 -0.90 -18.52 69.84
C THR A 698 -1.05 -20.00 70.18
N LYS A 699 -2.26 -20.49 70.48
CA LYS A 699 -2.52 -21.92 70.76
C LYS A 699 -2.43 -22.76 69.48
N ILE A 700 -2.87 -22.22 68.35
CA ILE A 700 -2.77 -22.89 67.03
C ILE A 700 -1.30 -23.00 66.61
N MET A 701 -0.55 -21.90 66.66
CA MET A 701 0.89 -21.89 66.38
C MET A 701 1.66 -22.79 67.34
N GLY A 702 1.28 -22.82 68.62
CA GLY A 702 1.87 -23.73 69.61
C GLY A 702 1.65 -25.20 69.27
N ARG A 703 0.45 -25.57 68.82
CA ARG A 703 0.16 -26.93 68.33
C ARG A 703 0.96 -27.27 67.08
N LEU A 704 1.03 -26.35 66.11
CA LEU A 704 1.83 -26.52 64.90
C LEU A 704 3.31 -26.72 65.24
N ALA A 705 3.87 -25.91 66.12
CA ALA A 705 5.25 -26.04 66.58
C ALA A 705 5.49 -27.41 67.25
N GLN A 706 4.57 -27.87 68.10
CA GLN A 706 4.66 -29.20 68.71
C GLN A 706 4.62 -30.33 67.66
N ILE A 707 3.77 -30.21 66.64
CA ILE A 707 3.70 -31.17 65.53
C ILE A 707 5.01 -31.18 64.74
N LEU A 708 5.54 -30.00 64.41
CA LEU A 708 6.82 -29.85 63.69
C LEU A 708 7.98 -30.47 64.47
N ILE A 709 8.06 -30.23 65.78
CA ILE A 709 9.11 -30.80 66.64
C ILE A 709 8.96 -32.33 66.73
N ARG A 710 7.74 -32.84 66.91
CA ARG A 710 7.47 -34.29 67.01
C ARG A 710 7.78 -35.03 65.70
N HIS A 711 7.58 -34.39 64.55
CA HIS A 711 7.72 -35.02 63.23
C HIS A 711 8.82 -34.39 62.35
N GLN A 712 9.84 -33.76 62.95
CA GLN A 712 10.88 -33.00 62.24
C GLN A 712 11.49 -33.71 61.02
N LYS A 713 11.85 -35.00 61.13
CA LYS A 713 12.44 -35.77 60.02
C LYS A 713 11.45 -36.00 58.87
N LYS A 714 10.18 -36.26 59.19
CA LYS A 714 9.13 -36.48 58.19
C LYS A 714 8.79 -35.19 57.46
N VAL A 715 8.73 -34.08 58.19
CA VAL A 715 8.50 -32.75 57.62
C VAL A 715 9.66 -32.37 56.71
N PHE A 716 10.91 -32.54 57.17
CA PHE A 716 12.09 -32.25 56.35
C PHE A 716 12.13 -33.07 55.05
N LEU A 717 11.86 -34.38 55.14
CA LEU A 717 11.79 -35.26 53.96
C LEU A 717 10.65 -34.84 53.02
N ALA A 718 9.47 -34.54 53.58
CA ALA A 718 8.32 -34.10 52.78
C ALA A 718 8.60 -32.77 52.07
N THR A 719 9.26 -31.81 52.72
CA THR A 719 9.63 -30.53 52.11
C THR A 719 10.69 -30.73 51.02
N ILE A 720 11.70 -31.58 51.23
CA ILE A 720 12.68 -31.91 50.18
C ILE A 720 12.00 -32.58 49.00
N LEU A 721 11.13 -33.56 49.24
CA LEU A 721 10.42 -34.26 48.19
C LEU A 721 9.49 -33.30 47.42
N LEU A 722 8.80 -32.40 48.12
CA LEU A 722 8.02 -31.34 47.50
C LEU A 722 8.90 -30.40 46.67
N CYS A 723 10.06 -29.98 47.18
CA CYS A 723 11.00 -29.15 46.44
C CYS A 723 11.57 -29.86 45.20
N LEU A 724 11.84 -31.18 45.28
CA LEU A 724 12.26 -31.97 44.12
C LEU A 724 11.15 -32.04 43.07
N VAL A 725 9.91 -32.34 43.49
CA VAL A 725 8.75 -32.38 42.59
C VAL A 725 8.52 -31.00 41.94
N MET A 726 8.52 -29.92 42.73
CA MET A 726 8.40 -28.57 42.19
C MET A 726 9.60 -28.19 41.29
N GLY A 727 10.80 -28.64 41.63
CA GLY A 727 12.01 -28.45 40.82
C GLY A 727 11.91 -29.12 39.45
N THR A 728 11.29 -30.29 39.35
CA THR A 728 11.00 -30.89 38.04
C THR A 728 10.02 -30.04 37.22
N ALA A 729 9.02 -29.42 37.85
CA ALA A 729 8.08 -28.54 37.17
C ALA A 729 8.74 -27.26 36.63
N VAL A 730 9.78 -26.73 37.31
CA VAL A 730 10.53 -25.55 36.85
C VAL A 730 11.13 -25.77 35.45
N THR A 731 11.54 -27.00 35.11
CA THR A 731 12.11 -27.30 33.79
C THR A 731 11.11 -27.16 32.64
N GLN A 732 9.81 -27.09 32.92
CA GLN A 732 8.75 -26.90 31.93
C GLN A 732 8.40 -25.42 31.70
N VAL A 733 9.00 -24.50 32.46
CA VAL A 733 8.77 -23.06 32.32
C VAL A 733 9.40 -22.58 31.02
N LYS A 734 8.56 -22.21 30.05
CA LYS A 734 8.99 -21.60 28.79
C LYS A 734 9.25 -20.11 29.02
N SER A 735 10.47 -19.66 28.74
CA SER A 735 10.81 -18.23 28.69
C SER A 735 10.43 -17.66 27.32
N GLY A 736 9.55 -16.68 27.29
CA GLY A 736 9.24 -15.90 26.09
C GLY A 736 8.72 -14.53 26.51
N PHE A 737 9.09 -13.50 25.77
CA PHE A 737 8.54 -12.16 25.94
C PHE A 737 7.66 -11.88 24.72
N SER A 738 6.37 -11.59 24.97
CA SER A 738 5.44 -11.16 23.93
C SER A 738 4.66 -9.99 24.49
N MET A 739 4.74 -8.84 23.82
CA MET A 739 4.05 -7.63 24.29
C MET A 739 2.53 -7.84 24.38
N ASN A 740 1.97 -8.66 23.48
CA ASN A 740 0.55 -9.04 23.47
C ASN A 740 0.07 -9.69 24.78
N GLN A 741 0.96 -10.24 25.61
CA GLN A 741 0.58 -10.85 26.90
C GLN A 741 0.31 -9.82 28.00
N PHE A 742 0.78 -8.58 27.85
CA PHE A 742 0.50 -7.49 28.78
C PHE A 742 -0.80 -6.75 28.44
N ILE A 743 -1.42 -7.06 27.30
CA ILE A 743 -2.63 -6.41 26.80
C ILE A 743 -3.87 -7.20 27.27
N PRO A 744 -4.96 -6.54 27.69
CA PRO A 744 -6.22 -7.21 28.00
C PRO A 744 -6.74 -7.99 26.79
N GLN A 745 -6.92 -9.31 26.93
CA GLN A 745 -7.31 -10.21 25.82
C GLN A 745 -8.69 -9.91 25.23
N ASP A 746 -9.56 -9.22 25.99
CA ASP A 746 -10.90 -8.84 25.54
C ASP A 746 -10.99 -7.45 24.90
N ASN A 747 -9.87 -6.77 24.70
CA ASN A 747 -9.86 -5.46 24.05
C ASN A 747 -10.34 -5.57 22.57
N PRO A 748 -11.36 -4.77 22.16
CA PRO A 748 -11.90 -4.81 20.80
C PRO A 748 -10.88 -4.37 19.73
N ALA A 749 -10.06 -3.36 19.98
CA ALA A 749 -9.04 -2.90 19.02
C ALA A 749 -7.97 -3.96 18.77
N LEU A 750 -7.66 -4.80 19.77
CA LEU A 750 -6.73 -5.92 19.62
C LEU A 750 -7.34 -7.07 18.82
N LYS A 751 -8.61 -7.44 19.09
CA LYS A 751 -9.32 -8.45 18.30
C LYS A 751 -9.39 -8.02 16.83
N LEU A 752 -9.66 -6.74 16.60
CA LEU A 752 -9.64 -6.15 15.26
C LEU A 752 -8.25 -6.18 14.62
N TYR A 753 -7.19 -5.87 15.36
CA TYR A 753 -5.82 -5.95 14.86
C TYR A 753 -5.45 -7.39 14.44
N SER A 754 -5.83 -8.38 15.24
CA SER A 754 -5.65 -9.80 14.88
C SER A 754 -6.46 -10.20 13.64
N GLN A 755 -7.69 -9.72 13.52
CA GLN A 755 -8.54 -9.96 12.36
C GLN A 755 -7.96 -9.35 11.08
N ILE A 756 -7.42 -8.12 11.17
CA ILE A 756 -6.68 -7.48 10.05
C ILE A 756 -5.48 -8.35 9.65
N ASN A 757 -4.76 -8.92 10.61
CA ASN A 757 -3.63 -9.79 10.31
C ASN A 757 -4.02 -11.07 9.55
N GLU A 758 -5.22 -11.60 9.78
CA GLU A 758 -5.76 -12.76 9.08
C GLU A 758 -6.33 -12.39 7.70
N ASP A 759 -7.08 -11.30 7.61
CA ASP A 759 -7.77 -10.88 6.38
C ASP A 759 -6.83 -10.22 5.37
N PHE A 760 -5.77 -9.53 5.83
CA PHE A 760 -4.85 -8.70 5.03
C PHE A 760 -3.36 -9.04 5.24
N PRO A 761 -2.96 -10.32 5.05
CA PRO A 761 -1.59 -10.78 5.34
C PRO A 761 -0.50 -10.08 4.53
N PHE A 762 -0.84 -9.35 3.46
CA PHE A 762 0.10 -8.56 2.66
C PHE A 762 0.36 -7.15 3.21
N SER A 763 -0.59 -6.59 3.95
CA SER A 763 -0.52 -5.22 4.48
C SER A 763 -0.26 -5.18 5.98
N SER A 764 -0.62 -6.26 6.67
CA SER A 764 -0.58 -6.39 8.12
C SER A 764 0.75 -6.96 8.65
N GLN A 765 1.83 -6.78 7.90
CA GLN A 765 3.14 -7.36 8.20
C GLN A 765 4.00 -6.38 8.99
N ASP A 766 4.81 -6.92 9.89
CA ASP A 766 5.82 -6.14 10.59
C ASP A 766 6.89 -5.65 9.60
N GLN A 767 7.21 -4.36 9.67
CA GLN A 767 8.26 -3.76 8.87
C GLN A 767 9.57 -3.83 9.65
N GLU A 768 10.57 -4.46 9.05
CA GLU A 768 11.93 -4.49 9.58
C GLU A 768 12.83 -3.55 8.78
N TYR A 769 13.55 -2.67 9.47
CA TYR A 769 14.45 -1.72 8.84
C TYR A 769 15.89 -2.20 8.93
N ILE A 770 16.58 -2.22 7.79
CA ILE A 770 18.02 -2.51 7.72
C ILE A 770 18.76 -1.17 7.57
N LEU A 771 19.34 -0.68 8.65
CA LEU A 771 20.15 0.54 8.62
C LEU A 771 21.54 0.23 8.04
N ILE A 772 21.90 0.90 6.95
CA ILE A 772 23.19 0.74 6.26
C ILE A 772 23.95 2.06 6.37
N GLU A 773 25.03 2.05 7.15
CA GLU A 773 25.82 3.25 7.47
C GLU A 773 27.19 3.20 6.78
N GLY A 774 27.60 4.31 6.17
CA GLY A 774 28.87 4.43 5.45
C GLY A 774 28.77 5.28 4.18
N ASN A 775 29.77 5.19 3.30
CA ASN A 775 29.70 5.81 1.99
C ASN A 775 28.86 4.95 1.03
N ILE A 776 27.55 5.19 1.06
CA ILE A 776 26.55 4.47 0.27
C ILE A 776 26.65 4.73 -1.24
N ALA A 777 27.32 5.81 -1.66
CA ALA A 777 27.47 6.19 -3.06
C ALA A 777 28.67 5.50 -3.75
N THR A 778 29.34 4.54 -3.10
CA THR A 778 30.43 3.79 -3.73
C THR A 778 29.91 2.57 -4.47
N VAL A 779 30.59 2.21 -5.57
CA VAL A 779 30.23 1.04 -6.41
C VAL A 779 30.20 -0.25 -5.60
N ILE A 780 31.15 -0.45 -4.69
CA ILE A 780 31.22 -1.66 -3.85
C ILE A 780 30.01 -1.75 -2.93
N THR A 781 29.61 -0.64 -2.29
CA THR A 781 28.42 -0.62 -1.43
C THR A 781 27.16 -0.87 -2.24
N LEU A 782 27.01 -0.24 -3.41
CA LEU A 782 25.86 -0.48 -4.30
C LEU A 782 25.78 -1.94 -4.76
N GLN A 783 26.90 -2.55 -5.14
CA GLN A 783 26.95 -3.98 -5.48
C GLN A 783 26.59 -4.87 -4.30
N GLY A 784 27.08 -4.54 -3.10
CA GLY A 784 26.71 -5.24 -1.87
C GLY A 784 25.22 -5.11 -1.54
N LEU A 785 24.63 -3.94 -1.78
CA LEU A 785 23.20 -3.69 -1.62
C LEU A 785 22.36 -4.53 -2.59
N VAL A 786 22.76 -4.61 -3.87
CA VAL A 786 22.11 -5.47 -4.88
C VAL A 786 22.19 -6.93 -4.45
N GLY A 787 23.39 -7.43 -4.12
CA GLY A 787 23.56 -8.81 -3.68
C GLY A 787 22.79 -9.14 -2.39
N THR A 788 22.67 -8.17 -1.48
CA THR A 788 21.82 -8.33 -0.29
C THR A 788 20.36 -8.48 -0.68
N HIS A 789 19.86 -7.63 -1.58
CA HIS A 789 18.48 -7.70 -2.06
C HIS A 789 18.17 -9.02 -2.78
N GLU A 790 19.08 -9.52 -3.62
CA GLU A 790 18.95 -10.82 -4.28
C GLU A 790 18.93 -11.98 -3.26
N ASN A 791 19.81 -11.95 -2.26
CA ASN A 791 19.85 -12.98 -1.21
C ASN A 791 18.59 -12.99 -0.34
N LEU A 792 17.90 -11.86 -0.21
CA LEU A 792 16.63 -11.77 0.50
C LEU A 792 15.50 -12.52 -0.24
N ASN A 793 15.56 -12.65 -1.57
CA ASN A 793 14.50 -13.33 -2.35
C ASN A 793 14.29 -14.81 -1.97
N ASP A 794 15.35 -15.48 -1.53
CA ASP A 794 15.31 -16.89 -1.16
C ASP A 794 14.82 -17.13 0.28
N ASN A 795 14.60 -16.07 1.06
CA ASN A 795 14.27 -16.18 2.47
C ASN A 795 12.76 -16.33 2.72
N GLN A 796 12.36 -17.44 3.35
CA GLN A 796 10.97 -17.75 3.69
C GLN A 796 10.31 -16.80 4.70
N PHE A 797 11.09 -16.04 5.46
CA PHE A 797 10.58 -15.10 6.46
C PHE A 797 10.28 -13.72 5.87
N ILE A 798 10.63 -13.48 4.61
CA ILE A 798 10.36 -12.21 3.97
C ILE A 798 8.97 -12.22 3.38
N ALA A 799 8.21 -11.23 3.80
CA ALA A 799 6.96 -10.81 3.23
C ALA A 799 6.94 -10.87 1.70
N ARG A 800 5.89 -11.46 1.14
CA ARG A 800 5.62 -11.40 -0.29
C ARG A 800 4.46 -10.47 -0.59
N ARG A 801 4.50 -9.82 -1.74
CA ARG A 801 3.38 -9.06 -2.31
C ARG A 801 2.34 -10.03 -2.89
N ALA A 802 1.20 -9.49 -3.33
CA ALA A 802 0.10 -10.29 -3.89
C ALA A 802 0.49 -11.08 -5.16
N ASP A 803 1.50 -10.64 -5.90
CA ASP A 803 2.07 -11.33 -7.07
C ASP A 803 3.15 -12.37 -6.71
N GLY A 804 3.48 -12.52 -5.42
CA GLY A 804 4.53 -13.42 -4.94
C GLY A 804 5.94 -12.86 -4.97
N SER A 805 6.16 -11.63 -5.45
CA SER A 805 7.45 -10.93 -5.35
C SER A 805 7.76 -10.57 -3.90
N THR A 806 9.04 -10.41 -3.55
CA THR A 806 9.42 -10.01 -2.19
C THR A 806 9.07 -8.55 -1.93
N LYS A 807 8.56 -8.26 -0.74
CA LYS A 807 8.19 -6.92 -0.29
C LYS A 807 9.40 -6.25 0.37
N THR A 808 10.44 -6.01 -0.41
CA THR A 808 11.67 -5.35 0.03
C THR A 808 11.80 -4.01 -0.68
N GLU A 809 12.09 -2.96 0.08
CA GLU A 809 12.26 -1.60 -0.45
C GLU A 809 13.69 -1.11 -0.15
N SER A 810 14.34 -0.58 -1.17
CA SER A 810 15.68 0.00 -1.15
C SER A 810 15.81 1.07 -2.22
N ILE A 811 16.88 1.86 -2.17
CA ILE A 811 17.19 2.83 -3.24
C ILE A 811 17.34 2.15 -4.60
N ILE A 812 17.76 0.88 -4.63
CA ILE A 812 17.91 0.08 -5.85
C ILE A 812 16.56 -0.26 -6.47
N THR A 813 15.50 -0.45 -5.68
CA THR A 813 14.16 -0.73 -6.21
C THR A 813 13.45 0.52 -6.72
N ILE A 814 13.96 1.72 -6.42
CA ILE A 814 13.39 3.00 -6.87
C ILE A 814 14.04 3.47 -8.19
N ILE A 815 15.26 3.02 -8.48
CA ILE A 815 16.04 3.32 -9.69
C ILE A 815 15.82 2.22 -10.72
#